data_AF-A0AAD4QFK7-F1
#
_entry.id   AF-A0AAD4QFK7-F1
#
_cell.length_a   1.000
_cell.length_b   1.000
_cell.length_c   1.000
_cell.angle_alpha   90.00
_cell.angle_beta   90.00
_cell.angle_gamma   90.00
#
_symmetry.space_group_name_H-M   'P 1'
#
loop_
_entity.id
_entity.type
_entity.pdbx_description
1 polymer ?
#
loop_
_entity_poly.entity_id
_entity_poly.type
_entity_poly.pdbx_seq_one_letter_code
_entity_poly.pdbx_strand_id
1 'polypeptide(L)'
;MAQELSIMELDQIITSYQCALSWTPRSHPTYTACIHLLAKSQFIRYELSEQKEDLDKSIVHYTEAIFLPPSRRFYLNVVQVFFQLVLSLLHRSEKFKQPEDAKCAVEYLRYLRGLPLDTFEVPHEFVTPSLVRALGIQVELEAGGTGDIEEMVILCQELLICHSSADYSAGAIAIVALSGVIIEVFSQGKHVQPLDEVIQCLRDALKICPPDLHVVPLGLATALIIRFWKIYSNDDYEEAMTLLESIAGSSPLGDNPSEIQIQASASATSLARMRADFFPNPEYLEEAISRCLLPIAWHPSLNKVVYLDESITVHRGVLKMQSAQPFYLSVIQQLFVSLFKRLELLGRRQDLDEVIELFPLGVNDKFAKVPDRFAFSCLWAFITRAARHPSVSVAYEKAMPLMQSSLVSAPTLQIQHAQLVAMRGLCDKMPLDYASYQIDMGQFTQAIETLEQGRALLWSEMRDLRNSIDQLSGFNSPLATKLAAINQDLESLTMSVTLSGIIEISDGGSQVDDGMDPFGILVVKKQELLEERDVLLSNAARWRYALRSEDLGGDLEINFRRFWIFSSTTAIGYAARTAPTILSPSLIPTSNDFYQRANKLRDRLVVARKEGLDSERYGRALRSVLEGLYKLVGEPVIDKLRTLGVPEQSRIWWCPTSVFCSLPLHAMGPIPSNDGVKRYFSDLYIPSYTPTLSALIESRKPSPKTSYEPSLLLVATPDESLPGAFGEMEIIQSLNSRVPVATLCGKNATSAGVVEGLRHHGFAHFVCHGTLETGKPFDASFKLFDGERLTLLEIVRSRLPAGEFAFLAACHTAELTDESIADEGLHLTAAVQYCGFRSVVGTIWEMADIDGHELSENFYKSMFSRNGEGVGYHLRSARALRDATRKMRRKKGMTLERWVNFVHYVYILHLEYRLRKVNKSPPSNTRGGWLPWLPPQIIEMGLQTPPPSHCTIARPCEFFAERGSTRKEGRRDFAGFAAAGSIGLVLVVVEIAA
;
A
#
# COMPACT_ATOMS: atom_id res chain seq x y z
N MET A 1 -34.76 48.55 4.02
CA MET A 1 -33.86 49.72 3.96
C MET A 1 -33.03 49.75 5.23
N ALA A 2 -31.71 49.75 5.11
CA ALA A 2 -30.78 50.06 6.18
C ALA A 2 -29.85 51.17 5.69
N GLN A 3 -29.31 51.97 6.61
CA GLN A 3 -28.13 52.78 6.30
C GLN A 3 -26.91 51.85 6.42
N GLU A 4 -25.99 51.93 5.46
CA GLU A 4 -24.68 51.27 5.58
C GLU A 4 -23.90 51.97 6.69
N LEU A 5 -23.88 51.38 7.88
CA LEU A 5 -23.07 51.84 9.00
C LEU A 5 -21.60 51.53 8.71
N SER A 6 -20.74 52.55 8.77
CA SER A 6 -19.31 52.35 8.62
C SER A 6 -18.72 51.55 9.79
N ILE A 7 -17.59 50.89 9.56
CA ILE A 7 -16.86 50.14 10.61
C ILE A 7 -16.55 51.06 11.82
N MET A 8 -16.27 52.34 11.58
CA MET A 8 -16.03 53.35 12.62
C MET A 8 -17.27 53.62 13.50
N GLU A 9 -18.47 53.67 12.90
CA GLU A 9 -19.71 53.82 13.65
C GLU A 9 -20.05 52.53 14.42
N LEU A 10 -19.79 51.36 13.83
CA LEU A 10 -19.94 50.07 14.51
C LEU A 10 -18.96 49.94 15.71
N ASP A 11 -17.71 50.39 15.58
CA ASP A 11 -16.74 50.48 16.69
C ASP A 11 -17.29 51.33 17.85
N GLN A 12 -17.88 52.49 17.54
CA GLN A 12 -18.46 53.38 18.54
C GLN A 12 -19.71 52.77 19.20
N ILE A 13 -20.56 52.08 18.44
CA ILE A 13 -21.75 51.37 18.92
C ILE A 13 -21.37 50.20 19.83
N ILE A 14 -20.40 49.36 19.41
CA ILE A 14 -19.87 48.23 20.19
C ILE A 14 -19.29 48.73 21.52
N THR A 15 -18.45 49.77 21.47
CA THR A 15 -17.86 50.39 22.67
C THR A 15 -18.94 50.95 23.61
N SER A 16 -19.99 51.57 23.06
CA SER A 16 -21.11 52.10 23.84
C SER A 16 -21.89 50.98 24.56
N TYR A 17 -22.19 49.86 23.89
CA TYR A 17 -22.88 48.73 24.54
C TYR A 17 -21.99 47.98 25.54
N GLN A 18 -20.70 47.80 25.27
CA GLN A 18 -19.75 47.23 26.23
C GLN A 18 -19.65 48.11 27.49
N CYS A 19 -19.57 49.43 27.33
CA CYS A 19 -19.61 50.36 28.45
C CYS A 19 -20.93 50.23 29.22
N ALA A 20 -22.09 50.26 28.54
CA ALA A 20 -23.39 50.12 29.18
C ALA A 20 -23.52 48.81 29.99
N LEU A 21 -23.05 47.68 29.47
CA LEU A 21 -23.03 46.39 30.17
C LEU A 21 -22.13 46.42 31.40
N SER A 22 -20.98 47.11 31.37
CA SER A 22 -20.06 47.20 32.52
C SER A 22 -20.68 47.89 33.76
N TRP A 23 -21.67 48.77 33.57
CA TRP A 23 -22.41 49.43 34.66
C TRP A 23 -23.77 48.78 34.96
N THR A 24 -24.19 47.77 34.17
CA THR A 24 -25.52 47.17 34.27
C THR A 24 -25.43 45.75 34.87
N PRO A 25 -26.01 45.48 36.06
CA PRO A 25 -26.05 44.14 36.62
C PRO A 25 -26.78 43.14 35.70
N ARG A 26 -26.33 41.87 35.66
CA ARG A 26 -26.98 40.78 34.90
C ARG A 26 -28.46 40.54 35.25
N SER A 27 -28.92 41.01 36.42
CA SER A 27 -30.33 40.97 36.84
C SER A 27 -31.18 42.16 36.36
N HIS A 28 -30.60 43.11 35.63
CA HIS A 28 -31.29 44.34 35.24
C HIS A 28 -32.14 44.16 33.97
N PRO A 29 -33.40 44.66 33.91
CA PRO A 29 -34.32 44.50 32.79
C PRO A 29 -33.83 44.87 31.37
N THR A 30 -32.74 45.62 31.24
CA THR A 30 -32.16 46.02 29.94
C THR A 30 -30.93 45.21 29.52
N TYR A 31 -30.31 44.43 30.42
CA TYR A 31 -29.06 43.73 30.15
C TYR A 31 -29.17 42.82 28.91
N THR A 32 -30.24 42.01 28.85
CA THR A 32 -30.55 41.11 27.73
C THR A 32 -30.73 41.83 26.39
N ALA A 33 -31.25 43.07 26.41
CA ALA A 33 -31.39 43.87 25.19
C ALA A 33 -30.04 44.47 24.75
N CYS A 34 -29.24 44.98 25.69
CA CYS A 34 -27.91 45.51 25.40
C CYS A 34 -26.95 44.44 24.85
N ILE A 35 -26.97 43.22 25.38
CA ILE A 35 -26.10 42.13 24.93
C ILE A 35 -26.54 41.55 23.56
N HIS A 36 -27.85 41.50 23.27
CA HIS A 36 -28.35 41.17 21.93
C HIS A 36 -27.90 42.21 20.87
N LEU A 37 -28.00 43.50 21.19
CA LEU A 37 -27.59 44.57 20.27
C LEU A 37 -26.06 44.64 20.10
N LEU A 38 -25.30 44.30 21.15
CA LEU A 38 -23.84 44.10 21.05
C LEU A 38 -23.50 42.96 20.09
N ALA A 39 -24.12 41.78 20.27
CA ALA A 39 -23.90 40.61 19.41
C ALA A 39 -24.21 40.92 17.94
N LYS A 40 -25.33 41.61 17.68
CA LYS A 40 -25.72 42.04 16.33
C LYS A 40 -24.75 43.05 15.72
N SER A 41 -24.24 43.99 16.51
CA SER A 41 -23.25 44.98 16.05
C SER A 41 -21.91 44.30 15.70
N GLN A 42 -21.53 43.25 16.44
CA GLN A 42 -20.35 42.44 16.15
C GLN A 42 -20.54 41.56 14.90
N PHE A 43 -21.73 41.00 14.68
CA PHE A 43 -22.04 40.24 13.46
C PHE A 43 -21.94 41.11 12.20
N ILE A 44 -22.59 42.29 12.20
CA ILE A 44 -22.54 43.23 11.05
C ILE A 44 -21.11 43.73 10.82
N ARG A 45 -20.32 43.91 11.89
CA ARG A 45 -18.89 44.22 11.76
C ARG A 45 -18.11 43.07 11.12
N TYR A 46 -18.39 41.82 11.45
CA TYR A 46 -17.80 40.66 10.79
C TYR A 46 -18.17 40.64 9.29
N GLU A 47 -19.43 40.89 8.91
CA GLU A 47 -19.87 40.95 7.50
C GLU A 47 -19.09 42.00 6.68
N LEU A 48 -18.61 43.09 7.32
CA LEU A 48 -17.85 44.16 6.66
C LEU A 48 -16.32 44.05 6.78
N SER A 49 -15.78 43.22 7.69
CA SER A 49 -14.34 43.17 8.01
C SER A 49 -13.72 41.78 7.98
N GLU A 50 -14.55 40.74 7.87
CA GLU A 50 -14.19 39.31 7.81
C GLU A 50 -13.43 38.74 9.02
N GLN A 51 -13.27 39.50 10.11
CA GLN A 51 -12.49 39.10 11.29
C GLN A 51 -13.20 38.03 12.11
N LYS A 52 -12.55 36.86 12.29
CA LYS A 52 -13.11 35.72 13.03
C LYS A 52 -13.46 36.09 14.47
N GLU A 53 -12.63 36.91 15.11
CA GLU A 53 -12.77 37.30 16.51
C GLU A 53 -14.10 38.00 16.80
N ASP A 54 -14.66 38.77 15.86
CA ASP A 54 -15.96 39.42 16.06
C ASP A 54 -17.15 38.48 15.82
N LEU A 55 -16.99 37.48 14.95
CA LEU A 55 -17.97 36.39 14.79
C LEU A 55 -18.02 35.49 16.03
N ASP A 56 -16.86 35.10 16.56
CA ASP A 56 -16.77 34.30 17.80
C ASP A 56 -17.35 35.06 19.02
N LYS A 57 -17.08 36.38 19.14
CA LYS A 57 -17.73 37.23 20.16
C LYS A 57 -19.25 37.31 19.95
N SER A 58 -19.70 37.48 18.71
CA SER A 58 -21.13 37.56 18.38
C SER A 58 -21.88 36.30 18.83
N ILE A 59 -21.35 35.12 18.48
CA ILE A 59 -21.89 33.82 18.90
C ILE A 59 -22.00 33.75 20.43
N VAL A 60 -20.93 34.04 21.17
CA VAL A 60 -20.93 34.01 22.64
C VAL A 60 -21.97 34.97 23.24
N HIS A 61 -22.08 36.21 22.75
CA HIS A 61 -23.05 37.18 23.26
C HIS A 61 -24.51 36.83 22.88
N TYR A 62 -24.76 36.22 21.72
CA TYR A 62 -26.07 35.66 21.38
C TYR A 62 -26.42 34.48 22.28
N THR A 63 -25.49 33.58 22.59
CA THR A 63 -25.70 32.50 23.56
C THR A 63 -26.01 33.05 24.96
N GLU A 64 -25.28 34.05 25.45
CA GLU A 64 -25.61 34.69 26.75
C GLU A 64 -26.99 35.37 26.71
N ALA A 65 -27.38 35.99 25.59
CA ALA A 65 -28.70 36.60 25.42
C ALA A 65 -29.86 35.60 25.57
N ILE A 66 -29.68 34.34 25.14
CA ILE A 66 -30.70 33.28 25.19
C ILE A 66 -30.86 32.69 26.60
N PHE A 67 -29.77 32.54 27.36
CA PHE A 67 -29.80 31.96 28.71
C PHE A 67 -30.18 32.93 29.83
N LEU A 68 -30.42 34.21 29.52
CA LEU A 68 -30.88 35.21 30.47
C LEU A 68 -32.42 35.20 30.65
N PRO A 69 -32.94 35.40 31.88
CA PRO A 69 -34.37 35.36 32.13
C PRO A 69 -35.13 36.50 31.39
N PRO A 70 -36.28 36.22 30.75
CA PRO A 70 -36.99 37.19 29.91
C PRO A 70 -37.55 38.36 30.73
N SER A 71 -37.22 39.57 30.29
CA SER A 71 -37.60 40.83 30.93
C SER A 71 -39.05 41.22 30.59
N ARG A 72 -39.95 41.24 31.58
CA ARG A 72 -41.38 41.64 31.41
C ARG A 72 -41.61 43.07 30.88
N ARG A 73 -40.55 43.89 30.70
CA ARG A 73 -40.62 45.25 30.15
C ARG A 73 -40.04 45.38 28.73
N PHE A 74 -39.27 44.40 28.26
CA PHE A 74 -38.67 44.40 26.93
C PHE A 74 -38.88 43.01 26.33
N TYR A 75 -39.86 42.90 25.44
CA TYR A 75 -40.19 41.66 24.74
C TYR A 75 -39.12 41.39 23.67
N LEU A 76 -37.97 40.88 24.10
CA LEU A 76 -36.96 40.36 23.20
C LEU A 76 -37.47 39.01 22.68
N ASN A 77 -37.73 38.94 21.38
CA ASN A 77 -38.20 37.73 20.73
C ASN A 77 -37.06 36.68 20.72
N VAL A 78 -37.08 35.75 21.68
CA VAL A 78 -36.04 34.73 21.86
C VAL A 78 -35.84 33.90 20.59
N VAL A 79 -36.90 33.63 19.83
CA VAL A 79 -36.85 32.89 18.55
C VAL A 79 -36.06 33.68 17.50
N GLN A 80 -36.21 35.00 17.45
CA GLN A 80 -35.42 35.87 16.58
C GLN A 80 -33.94 35.91 17.01
N VAL A 81 -33.64 35.92 18.32
CA VAL A 81 -32.25 35.81 18.82
C VAL A 81 -31.64 34.46 18.43
N PHE A 82 -32.40 33.38 18.56
CA PHE A 82 -32.02 32.02 18.19
C PHE A 82 -31.68 31.92 16.69
N PHE A 83 -32.50 32.51 15.82
CA PHE A 83 -32.24 32.55 14.38
C PHE A 83 -30.96 33.35 14.02
N GLN A 84 -30.67 34.45 14.72
CA GLN A 84 -29.43 35.21 14.51
C GLN A 84 -28.18 34.46 15.02
N LEU A 85 -28.29 33.70 16.11
CA LEU A 85 -27.24 32.77 16.55
C LEU A 85 -26.97 31.71 15.48
N VAL A 86 -28.03 31.08 14.95
CA VAL A 86 -27.93 30.07 13.89
C VAL A 86 -27.23 30.62 12.65
N LEU A 87 -27.59 31.82 12.17
CA LEU A 87 -26.89 32.44 11.03
C LEU A 87 -25.41 32.69 11.34
N SER A 88 -25.07 33.08 12.57
CA SER A 88 -23.68 33.27 13.00
C SER A 88 -22.89 31.96 13.01
N LEU A 89 -23.50 30.86 13.49
CA LEU A 89 -22.92 29.51 13.44
C LEU A 89 -22.72 29.05 11.99
N LEU A 90 -23.69 29.26 11.11
CA LEU A 90 -23.58 28.91 9.69
C LEU A 90 -22.42 29.63 9.01
N HIS A 91 -22.29 30.95 9.18
CA HIS A 91 -21.16 31.68 8.60
C HIS A 91 -19.81 31.26 9.19
N ARG A 92 -19.77 30.81 10.45
CA ARG A 92 -18.52 30.26 11.03
C ARG A 92 -18.19 28.88 10.45
N SER A 93 -19.20 28.03 10.26
CA SER A 93 -19.07 26.72 9.62
C SER A 93 -18.64 26.82 8.16
N GLU A 94 -19.33 27.66 7.38
CA GLU A 94 -19.11 27.92 5.95
C GLU A 94 -17.67 28.41 5.67
N LYS A 95 -17.22 29.43 6.43
CA LYS A 95 -15.96 30.13 6.18
C LYS A 95 -14.73 29.57 6.93
N PHE A 96 -14.93 29.02 8.13
CA PHE A 96 -13.84 28.46 8.96
C PHE A 96 -13.92 26.94 9.12
N LYS A 97 -14.78 26.28 8.31
CA LYS A 97 -14.89 24.82 8.15
C LYS A 97 -14.99 24.10 9.50
N GLN A 98 -16.04 24.44 10.25
CA GLN A 98 -16.37 23.87 11.58
C GLN A 98 -17.62 22.98 11.45
N PRO A 99 -17.49 21.63 11.45
CA PRO A 99 -18.63 20.73 11.20
C PRO A 99 -19.67 20.70 12.32
N GLU A 100 -19.27 20.92 13.57
CA GLU A 100 -20.17 20.96 14.73
C GLU A 100 -21.17 22.11 14.64
N ASP A 101 -20.72 23.27 14.16
CA ASP A 101 -21.59 24.44 13.95
C ASP A 101 -22.69 24.16 12.90
N ALA A 102 -22.40 23.35 11.87
CA ALA A 102 -23.40 22.92 10.89
C ALA A 102 -24.40 21.93 11.49
N LYS A 103 -23.93 20.88 12.18
CA LYS A 103 -24.79 19.91 12.87
C LYS A 103 -25.76 20.62 13.83
N CYS A 104 -25.26 21.54 14.66
CA CYS A 104 -26.11 22.34 15.56
C CYS A 104 -27.06 23.30 14.82
N ALA A 105 -26.62 23.95 13.74
CA ALA A 105 -27.49 24.83 12.96
C ALA A 105 -28.66 24.05 12.32
N VAL A 106 -28.41 22.85 11.79
CA VAL A 106 -29.46 21.98 11.22
C VAL A 106 -30.47 21.54 12.30
N GLU A 107 -30.03 21.08 13.47
CA GLU A 107 -30.93 20.75 14.59
C GLU A 107 -31.83 21.93 14.97
N TYR A 108 -31.24 23.13 15.12
CA TYR A 108 -31.98 24.34 15.48
C TYR A 108 -32.93 24.81 14.38
N LEU A 109 -32.59 24.65 13.10
CA LEU A 109 -33.47 25.02 11.98
C LEU A 109 -34.61 24.01 11.80
N ARG A 110 -34.36 22.71 11.96
CA ARG A 110 -35.42 21.68 12.05
C ARG A 110 -36.37 21.97 13.22
N TYR A 111 -35.86 22.40 14.39
CA TYR A 111 -36.68 22.83 15.52
C TYR A 111 -37.52 24.09 15.23
N LEU A 112 -36.89 25.16 14.71
CA LEU A 112 -37.57 26.42 14.37
C LEU A 112 -38.70 26.21 13.36
N ARG A 113 -38.48 25.36 12.36
CA ARG A 113 -39.46 24.98 11.32
C ARG A 113 -40.66 24.21 11.87
N GLY A 114 -40.52 23.55 13.03
CA GLY A 114 -41.61 22.82 13.71
C GLY A 114 -42.55 23.69 14.57
N LEU A 115 -42.34 25.00 14.66
CA LEU A 115 -43.14 25.90 15.51
C LEU A 115 -44.36 26.50 14.77
N PRO A 116 -45.51 26.73 15.45
CA PRO A 116 -46.68 27.33 14.81
C PRO A 116 -46.44 28.77 14.33
N LEU A 117 -46.85 29.04 13.09
CA LEU A 117 -46.65 30.31 12.36
C LEU A 117 -47.05 31.57 13.14
N ASP A 118 -48.18 31.53 13.86
CA ASP A 118 -48.78 32.70 14.51
C ASP A 118 -47.96 33.25 15.71
N THR A 119 -46.88 32.58 16.11
CA THR A 119 -46.34 32.74 17.47
C THR A 119 -45.25 33.81 17.62
N PHE A 120 -44.32 33.99 16.64
CA PHE A 120 -43.06 34.71 16.90
C PHE A 120 -42.42 35.47 15.69
N GLU A 121 -43.18 36.04 14.75
CA GLU A 121 -42.69 37.04 13.75
C GLU A 121 -41.49 36.64 12.84
N VAL A 122 -41.03 35.39 12.83
CA VAL A 122 -39.99 34.89 11.92
C VAL A 122 -40.65 34.03 10.84
N PRO A 123 -40.86 34.54 9.61
CA PRO A 123 -41.57 33.80 8.58
C PRO A 123 -40.73 32.66 8.00
N HIS A 124 -41.43 31.59 7.62
CA HIS A 124 -40.88 30.32 7.13
C HIS A 124 -39.98 30.46 5.89
N GLU A 125 -40.18 31.55 5.13
CA GLU A 125 -39.42 31.97 3.95
C GLU A 125 -37.92 32.23 4.21
N PHE A 126 -37.51 32.56 5.45
CA PHE A 126 -36.09 32.68 5.81
C PHE A 126 -35.53 31.43 6.49
N VAL A 127 -36.37 30.68 7.22
CA VAL A 127 -35.96 29.46 7.93
C VAL A 127 -35.64 28.33 6.94
N THR A 128 -36.47 28.14 5.91
CA THR A 128 -36.33 27.01 4.98
C THR A 128 -35.09 27.11 4.08
N PRO A 129 -34.76 28.25 3.43
CA PRO A 129 -33.50 28.38 2.68
C PRO A 129 -32.27 28.30 3.59
N SER A 130 -32.38 28.78 4.83
CA SER A 130 -31.30 28.64 5.83
C SER A 130 -31.05 27.17 6.17
N LEU A 131 -32.11 26.36 6.27
CA LEU A 131 -32.01 24.91 6.49
C LEU A 131 -31.37 24.20 5.29
N VAL A 132 -31.75 24.54 4.05
CA VAL A 132 -31.10 24.00 2.85
C VAL A 132 -29.60 24.36 2.81
N ARG A 133 -29.23 25.61 3.14
CA ARG A 133 -27.82 26.02 3.25
C ARG A 133 -27.09 25.27 4.37
N ALA A 134 -27.74 25.06 5.52
CA ALA A 134 -27.19 24.33 6.66
C ALA A 134 -26.88 22.86 6.33
N LEU A 135 -27.86 22.16 5.74
CA LEU A 135 -27.72 20.78 5.26
C LEU A 135 -26.60 20.69 4.21
N GLY A 136 -26.53 21.66 3.30
CA GLY A 136 -25.49 21.69 2.27
C GLY A 136 -24.07 21.83 2.83
N ILE A 137 -23.85 22.78 3.75
CA ILE A 137 -22.57 22.92 4.46
C ILE A 137 -22.25 21.64 5.27
N GLN A 138 -23.26 21.00 5.87
CA GLN A 138 -23.08 19.74 6.60
C GLN A 138 -22.62 18.60 5.67
N VAL A 139 -23.14 18.51 4.45
CA VAL A 139 -22.70 17.54 3.42
C VAL A 139 -21.30 17.88 2.89
N GLU A 140 -20.99 19.15 2.61
CA GLU A 140 -19.64 19.61 2.19
C GLU A 140 -18.56 19.24 3.22
N LEU A 141 -18.85 19.39 4.51
CA LEU A 141 -17.91 19.16 5.62
C LEU A 141 -17.80 17.69 6.06
N GLU A 142 -18.32 16.75 5.27
CA GLU A 142 -18.42 15.32 5.61
C GLU A 142 -19.17 15.02 6.93
N ALA A 143 -19.97 15.97 7.40
CA ALA A 143 -20.71 15.91 8.67
C ALA A 143 -22.15 15.43 8.51
N GLY A 144 -22.60 15.14 7.28
CA GLY A 144 -23.96 14.76 6.90
C GLY A 144 -24.00 13.60 5.91
N GLY A 145 -25.20 13.08 5.66
CA GLY A 145 -25.43 11.86 4.86
C GLY A 145 -26.35 12.06 3.65
N THR A 146 -26.68 10.99 2.95
CA THR A 146 -27.58 11.04 1.78
C THR A 146 -28.98 11.53 2.14
N GLY A 147 -29.46 11.26 3.36
CA GLY A 147 -30.75 11.75 3.86
C GLY A 147 -30.83 13.27 3.98
N ASP A 148 -29.69 13.97 4.14
CA ASP A 148 -29.68 15.43 4.14
C ASP A 148 -29.88 15.98 2.71
N ILE A 149 -29.44 15.26 1.66
CA ILE A 149 -29.74 15.58 0.25
C ILE A 149 -31.22 15.30 -0.06
N GLU A 150 -31.78 14.20 0.44
CA GLU A 150 -33.22 13.90 0.36
C GLU A 150 -34.07 15.02 0.98
N GLU A 151 -33.70 15.50 2.17
CA GLU A 151 -34.37 16.66 2.81
C GLU A 151 -34.18 17.94 1.99
N MET A 152 -32.96 18.28 1.55
CA MET A 152 -32.70 19.46 0.71
C MET A 152 -33.59 19.51 -0.54
N VAL A 153 -33.81 18.38 -1.21
CA VAL A 153 -34.67 18.29 -2.41
C VAL A 153 -36.12 18.58 -2.05
N ILE A 154 -36.65 18.00 -0.97
CA ILE A 154 -38.04 18.26 -0.49
C ILE A 154 -38.21 19.75 -0.16
N LEU A 155 -37.27 20.33 0.58
CA LEU A 155 -37.30 21.75 0.97
C LEU A 155 -37.21 22.69 -0.25
N CYS A 156 -36.40 22.36 -1.25
CA CYS A 156 -36.33 23.12 -2.50
C CYS A 156 -37.62 23.00 -3.33
N GLN A 157 -38.24 21.82 -3.39
CA GLN A 157 -39.53 21.63 -4.05
C GLN A 157 -40.67 22.39 -3.36
N GLU A 158 -40.74 22.38 -2.02
CA GLU A 158 -41.67 23.23 -1.26
C GLU A 158 -41.49 24.71 -1.59
N LEU A 159 -40.25 25.21 -1.56
CA LEU A 159 -39.95 26.60 -1.90
C LEU A 159 -40.45 26.92 -3.31
N LEU A 160 -40.08 26.11 -4.32
CA LEU A 160 -40.51 26.29 -5.72
C LEU A 160 -42.05 26.35 -5.88
N ILE A 161 -42.81 25.60 -5.08
CA ILE A 161 -44.28 25.61 -5.10
C ILE A 161 -44.87 26.86 -4.44
N CYS A 162 -44.23 27.40 -3.39
CA CYS A 162 -44.77 28.51 -2.60
C CYS A 162 -44.55 29.92 -3.20
N HIS A 163 -43.81 30.07 -4.31
CA HIS A 163 -43.46 31.39 -4.83
C HIS A 163 -44.63 32.10 -5.54
N SER A 164 -45.21 33.11 -4.88
CA SER A 164 -45.83 34.24 -5.58
C SER A 164 -44.75 35.23 -6.05
N SER A 165 -45.00 35.95 -7.14
CA SER A 165 -43.95 36.57 -7.98
C SER A 165 -43.31 37.87 -7.46
N ALA A 166 -42.88 37.90 -6.19
CA ALA A 166 -42.30 39.07 -5.52
C ALA A 166 -40.88 38.84 -4.98
N ASP A 167 -40.65 37.82 -4.16
CA ASP A 167 -39.36 37.60 -3.46
C ASP A 167 -38.56 36.41 -4.03
N TYR A 168 -37.83 36.68 -5.11
CA TYR A 168 -36.96 35.72 -5.80
C TYR A 168 -35.72 35.28 -5.00
N SER A 169 -35.37 35.99 -3.93
CA SER A 169 -34.11 35.84 -3.18
C SER A 169 -34.05 34.53 -2.38
N ALA A 170 -35.13 34.17 -1.69
CA ALA A 170 -35.20 33.02 -0.80
C ALA A 170 -35.02 31.69 -1.54
N GLY A 171 -35.81 31.45 -2.60
CA GLY A 171 -35.72 30.23 -3.42
C GLY A 171 -34.38 30.09 -4.12
N ALA A 172 -33.85 31.18 -4.70
CA ALA A 172 -32.57 31.17 -5.41
C ALA A 172 -31.40 30.72 -4.51
N ILE A 173 -31.34 31.17 -3.25
CA ILE A 173 -30.28 30.76 -2.31
C ILE A 173 -30.32 29.25 -2.03
N ALA A 174 -31.50 28.68 -1.84
CA ALA A 174 -31.66 27.23 -1.62
C ALA A 174 -31.24 26.41 -2.85
N ILE A 175 -31.63 26.85 -4.04
CA ILE A 175 -31.29 26.23 -5.33
C ILE A 175 -29.78 26.28 -5.58
N VAL A 176 -29.12 27.40 -5.27
CA VAL A 176 -27.66 27.55 -5.39
C VAL A 176 -26.93 26.61 -4.43
N ALA A 177 -27.38 26.50 -3.18
CA ALA A 177 -26.81 25.57 -2.20
C ALA A 177 -26.94 24.10 -2.66
N LEU A 178 -28.12 23.68 -3.14
CA LEU A 178 -28.31 22.35 -3.73
C LEU A 178 -27.40 22.11 -4.96
N SER A 179 -27.26 23.11 -5.82
CA SER A 179 -26.40 23.03 -7.01
C SER A 179 -24.93 22.84 -6.64
N GLY A 180 -24.42 23.60 -5.65
CA GLY A 180 -23.05 23.49 -5.14
C GLY A 180 -22.76 22.12 -4.52
N VAL A 181 -23.68 21.62 -3.69
CA VAL A 181 -23.55 20.29 -3.05
C VAL A 181 -23.48 19.17 -4.07
N ILE A 182 -24.31 19.20 -5.12
CA ILE A 182 -24.27 18.18 -6.18
C ILE A 182 -22.95 18.23 -6.96
N ILE A 183 -22.37 19.42 -7.17
CA ILE A 183 -21.04 19.59 -7.78
C ILE A 183 -19.93 19.02 -6.90
N GLU A 184 -19.97 19.28 -5.59
CA GLU A 184 -18.93 18.82 -4.65
C GLU A 184 -19.02 17.31 -4.38
N VAL A 185 -20.22 16.77 -4.14
CA VAL A 185 -20.45 15.33 -3.95
C VAL A 185 -20.03 14.54 -5.19
N PHE A 186 -20.19 15.10 -6.40
CA PHE A 186 -19.67 14.53 -7.64
C PHE A 186 -18.14 14.55 -7.71
N SER A 187 -17.50 15.68 -7.35
CA SER A 187 -16.03 15.83 -7.38
C SER A 187 -15.34 14.81 -6.45
N GLN A 188 -15.98 14.52 -5.31
CA GLN A 188 -15.55 13.53 -4.32
C GLN A 188 -15.91 12.08 -4.71
N GLY A 189 -16.65 11.86 -5.80
CA GLY A 189 -17.07 10.53 -6.26
C GLY A 189 -18.12 9.84 -5.38
N LYS A 190 -18.84 10.61 -4.54
CA LYS A 190 -19.85 10.10 -3.60
C LYS A 190 -21.18 9.84 -4.30
N HIS A 191 -21.96 8.90 -3.76
CA HIS A 191 -23.13 8.37 -4.45
C HIS A 191 -24.42 9.16 -4.18
N VAL A 192 -24.78 10.07 -5.09
CA VAL A 192 -26.05 10.83 -5.03
C VAL A 192 -27.26 9.90 -5.12
N GLN A 193 -28.17 10.08 -4.16
CA GLN A 193 -29.61 9.80 -4.21
C GLN A 193 -30.34 10.94 -3.48
N PRO A 194 -31.59 11.28 -3.81
CA PRO A 194 -32.46 10.65 -4.80
C PRO A 194 -32.33 11.37 -6.15
N LEU A 195 -31.69 10.71 -7.13
CA LEU A 195 -31.08 11.41 -8.27
C LEU A 195 -32.09 12.00 -9.28
N ASP A 196 -33.22 11.33 -9.50
CA ASP A 196 -34.21 11.80 -10.48
C ASP A 196 -35.00 13.01 -9.96
N GLU A 197 -35.25 13.04 -8.65
CA GLU A 197 -35.89 14.13 -7.92
C GLU A 197 -34.98 15.36 -7.80
N VAL A 198 -33.66 15.17 -7.64
CA VAL A 198 -32.64 16.22 -7.79
C VAL A 198 -32.71 16.82 -9.20
N ILE A 199 -32.67 15.99 -10.25
CA ILE A 199 -32.69 16.46 -11.64
C ILE A 199 -33.98 17.21 -11.95
N GLN A 200 -35.13 16.71 -11.47
CA GLN A 200 -36.41 17.39 -11.66
C GLN A 200 -36.46 18.74 -10.91
N CYS A 201 -36.00 18.80 -9.66
CA CYS A 201 -35.92 20.03 -8.89
C CYS A 201 -35.04 21.09 -9.58
N LEU A 202 -33.87 20.71 -10.09
CA LEU A 202 -32.96 21.60 -10.81
C LEU A 202 -33.52 22.04 -12.17
N ARG A 203 -34.26 21.18 -12.89
CA ARG A 203 -34.99 21.56 -14.13
C ARG A 203 -36.13 22.54 -13.86
N ASP A 204 -36.83 22.44 -12.74
CA ASP A 204 -37.90 23.38 -12.36
C ASP A 204 -37.32 24.71 -11.87
N ALA A 205 -36.23 24.67 -11.11
CA ALA A 205 -35.45 25.84 -10.72
C ALA A 205 -34.91 26.64 -11.91
N LEU A 206 -34.41 25.98 -12.95
CA LEU A 206 -33.86 26.63 -14.16
C LEU A 206 -34.90 27.48 -14.92
N LYS A 207 -36.20 27.21 -14.74
CA LYS A 207 -37.29 28.01 -15.34
C LYS A 207 -37.53 29.35 -14.63
N ILE A 208 -36.98 29.52 -13.43
CA ILE A 208 -37.26 30.63 -12.51
C ILE A 208 -35.99 31.46 -12.24
N CYS A 209 -34.80 30.84 -12.27
CA CYS A 209 -33.53 31.52 -12.06
C CYS A 209 -33.19 32.52 -13.19
N PRO A 210 -32.52 33.65 -12.89
CA PRO A 210 -32.01 34.55 -13.92
C PRO A 210 -30.91 33.89 -14.76
N PRO A 211 -30.78 34.23 -16.06
CA PRO A 211 -29.91 33.51 -17.00
C PRO A 211 -28.41 33.62 -16.69
N ASP A 212 -28.00 34.66 -15.98
CA ASP A 212 -26.60 34.93 -15.62
C ASP A 212 -26.08 34.03 -14.48
N LEU A 213 -26.96 33.26 -13.82
CA LEU A 213 -26.64 32.43 -12.64
C LEU A 213 -26.14 31.03 -13.04
N HIS A 214 -24.97 30.95 -13.67
CA HIS A 214 -24.42 29.73 -14.28
C HIS A 214 -24.20 28.52 -13.35
N VAL A 215 -24.23 28.69 -12.02
CA VAL A 215 -24.09 27.57 -11.06
C VAL A 215 -25.26 26.57 -11.13
N VAL A 216 -26.48 27.03 -11.43
CA VAL A 216 -27.68 26.17 -11.50
C VAL A 216 -27.65 25.24 -12.73
N PRO A 217 -27.43 25.73 -13.97
CA PRO A 217 -27.26 24.83 -15.12
C PRO A 217 -26.00 23.94 -15.01
N LEU A 218 -24.94 24.37 -14.30
CA LEU A 218 -23.80 23.49 -14.02
C LEU A 218 -24.17 22.35 -13.06
N GLY A 219 -24.92 22.64 -12.00
CA GLY A 219 -25.44 21.62 -11.08
C GLY A 219 -26.36 20.61 -11.79
N LEU A 220 -27.25 21.09 -12.66
CA LEU A 220 -28.12 20.24 -13.47
C LEU A 220 -27.31 19.35 -14.43
N ALA A 221 -26.34 19.92 -15.15
CA ALA A 221 -25.46 19.16 -16.04
C ALA A 221 -24.67 18.09 -15.28
N THR A 222 -24.16 18.41 -14.08
CA THR A 222 -23.49 17.42 -13.20
C THR A 222 -24.42 16.30 -12.77
N ALA A 223 -25.66 16.60 -12.37
CA ALA A 223 -26.64 15.57 -12.01
C ALA A 223 -26.98 14.65 -13.21
N LEU A 224 -27.12 15.21 -14.40
CA LEU A 224 -27.32 14.47 -15.65
C LEU A 224 -26.11 13.59 -16.02
N ILE A 225 -24.87 14.06 -15.80
CA ILE A 225 -23.65 13.24 -15.96
C ILE A 225 -23.68 12.01 -15.03
N ILE A 226 -24.11 12.17 -13.77
CA ILE A 226 -24.24 11.05 -12.82
C ILE A 226 -25.30 10.05 -13.30
N ARG A 227 -26.44 10.51 -13.85
CA ARG A 227 -27.48 9.61 -14.38
C ARG A 227 -27.04 8.92 -15.68
N PHE A 228 -26.33 9.63 -16.56
CA PHE A 228 -25.70 9.06 -17.75
C PHE A 228 -24.74 7.92 -17.38
N TRP A 229 -23.91 8.08 -16.36
CA TRP A 229 -22.99 7.02 -15.90
C TRP A 229 -23.71 5.79 -15.32
N LYS A 230 -24.93 5.96 -14.77
CA LYS A 230 -25.75 4.86 -14.21
C LYS A 230 -26.61 4.14 -15.25
N ILE A 231 -27.15 4.85 -16.25
CA ILE A 231 -28.24 4.37 -17.12
C ILE A 231 -27.90 4.45 -18.63
N TYR A 232 -26.86 5.20 -19.02
CA TYR A 232 -26.42 5.41 -20.40
C TYR A 232 -27.48 6.05 -21.32
N SER A 233 -28.32 6.92 -20.75
CA SER A 233 -29.35 7.69 -21.47
C SER A 233 -28.73 8.69 -22.44
N ASN A 234 -28.93 8.51 -23.75
CA ASN A 234 -28.43 9.48 -24.73
C ASN A 234 -29.08 10.86 -24.57
N ASP A 235 -30.31 10.93 -24.07
CA ASP A 235 -31.02 12.20 -23.87
C ASP A 235 -30.38 13.02 -22.74
N ASP A 236 -29.91 12.34 -21.68
CA ASP A 236 -29.17 12.99 -20.58
C ASP A 236 -27.82 13.56 -21.05
N TYR A 237 -27.17 12.91 -22.02
CA TYR A 237 -25.94 13.39 -22.64
C TYR A 237 -26.18 14.70 -23.41
N GLU A 238 -27.18 14.73 -24.30
CA GLU A 238 -27.44 15.91 -25.14
C GLU A 238 -27.92 17.11 -24.30
N GLU A 239 -28.75 16.87 -23.27
CA GLU A 239 -29.19 17.92 -22.33
C GLU A 239 -28.00 18.48 -21.53
N ALA A 240 -27.17 17.61 -20.94
CA ALA A 240 -25.98 18.03 -20.20
C ALA A 240 -24.98 18.78 -21.08
N MET A 241 -24.71 18.28 -22.30
CA MET A 241 -23.77 18.92 -23.23
C MET A 241 -24.26 20.32 -23.64
N THR A 242 -25.55 20.46 -23.96
CA THR A 242 -26.17 21.75 -24.31
C THR A 242 -26.03 22.77 -23.18
N LEU A 243 -26.24 22.36 -21.92
CA LEU A 243 -26.07 23.22 -20.75
C LEU A 243 -24.62 23.66 -20.56
N LEU A 244 -23.67 22.73 -20.71
CA LEU A 244 -22.24 22.99 -20.53
C LEU A 244 -21.65 23.88 -21.63
N GLU A 245 -22.08 23.71 -22.89
CA GLU A 245 -21.68 24.59 -24.00
C GLU A 245 -22.28 25.99 -23.88
N SER A 246 -23.52 26.11 -23.37
CA SER A 246 -24.15 27.40 -23.06
C SER A 246 -23.36 28.18 -22.00
N ILE A 247 -22.87 27.49 -20.96
CA ILE A 247 -21.98 28.09 -19.94
C ILE A 247 -20.61 28.43 -20.54
N ALA A 248 -19.97 27.51 -21.27
CA ALA A 248 -18.65 27.75 -21.85
C ALA A 248 -18.62 28.90 -22.88
N GLY A 249 -19.72 29.15 -23.58
CA GLY A 249 -19.87 30.26 -24.54
C GLY A 249 -20.20 31.63 -23.92
N SER A 250 -20.40 31.75 -22.60
CA SER A 250 -21.03 32.91 -21.97
C SER A 250 -20.11 34.11 -21.68
N SER A 251 -19.29 34.58 -22.63
CA SER A 251 -18.59 35.87 -22.44
C SER A 251 -18.28 36.67 -23.72
N PRO A 252 -18.34 38.01 -23.65
CA PRO A 252 -17.93 38.89 -24.74
C PRO A 252 -16.40 38.93 -24.86
N LEU A 253 -15.94 39.23 -26.08
CA LEU A 253 -14.53 39.35 -26.48
C LEU A 253 -13.72 40.29 -25.56
N GLY A 254 -12.95 39.76 -24.60
CA GLY A 254 -12.04 40.58 -23.78
C GLY A 254 -11.28 39.84 -22.68
N ASP A 255 -12.00 39.27 -21.71
CA ASP A 255 -11.45 38.91 -20.39
C ASP A 255 -11.16 37.40 -20.20
N ASN A 256 -10.47 37.08 -19.10
CA ASN A 256 -10.17 35.70 -18.70
C ASN A 256 -11.45 34.91 -18.36
N PRO A 257 -11.51 33.60 -18.68
CA PRO A 257 -12.65 32.76 -18.33
C PRO A 257 -12.80 32.60 -16.81
N SER A 258 -14.06 32.59 -16.35
CA SER A 258 -14.41 32.36 -14.95
C SER A 258 -14.24 30.89 -14.54
N GLU A 259 -14.14 30.65 -13.23
CA GLU A 259 -13.99 29.30 -12.64
C GLU A 259 -15.11 28.34 -13.08
N ILE A 260 -16.35 28.83 -13.12
CA ILE A 260 -17.53 28.07 -13.57
C ILE A 260 -17.42 27.68 -15.07
N GLN A 261 -16.87 28.55 -15.92
CA GLN A 261 -16.67 28.27 -17.35
C GLN A 261 -15.55 27.24 -17.59
N ILE A 262 -14.46 27.31 -16.80
CA ILE A 262 -13.39 26.31 -16.82
C ILE A 262 -13.93 24.95 -16.36
N GLN A 263 -14.72 24.93 -15.29
CA GLN A 263 -15.35 23.70 -14.77
C GLN A 263 -16.36 23.11 -15.77
N ALA A 264 -17.20 23.92 -16.40
CA ALA A 264 -18.13 23.46 -17.44
C ALA A 264 -17.38 22.83 -18.63
N SER A 265 -16.28 23.44 -19.07
CA SER A 265 -15.43 22.93 -20.15
C SER A 265 -14.79 21.57 -19.80
N ALA A 266 -14.33 21.40 -18.55
CA ALA A 266 -13.77 20.15 -18.05
C ALA A 266 -14.83 19.03 -17.92
N SER A 267 -16.05 19.38 -17.47
CA SER A 267 -17.19 18.44 -17.40
C SER A 267 -17.65 18.00 -18.79
N ALA A 268 -17.75 18.92 -19.76
CA ALA A 268 -18.09 18.59 -21.15
C ALA A 268 -17.07 17.63 -21.77
N THR A 269 -15.78 17.89 -21.56
CA THR A 269 -14.67 17.00 -21.98
C THR A 269 -14.82 15.60 -21.38
N SER A 270 -15.12 15.53 -20.09
CA SER A 270 -15.25 14.26 -19.35
C SER A 270 -16.47 13.44 -19.80
N LEU A 271 -17.60 14.11 -20.04
CA LEU A 271 -18.84 13.51 -20.55
C LEU A 271 -18.68 12.99 -21.98
N ALA A 272 -18.07 13.77 -22.87
CA ALA A 272 -17.80 13.37 -24.26
C ALA A 272 -16.92 12.10 -24.31
N ARG A 273 -15.84 12.05 -23.52
CA ARG A 273 -15.01 10.84 -23.37
C ARG A 273 -15.83 9.64 -22.89
N MET A 274 -16.68 9.83 -21.89
CA MET A 274 -17.53 8.77 -21.35
C MET A 274 -18.46 8.18 -22.42
N ARG A 275 -19.09 9.01 -23.27
CA ARG A 275 -19.92 8.53 -24.40
C ARG A 275 -19.14 7.63 -25.35
N ALA A 276 -17.92 8.03 -25.71
CA ALA A 276 -17.07 7.24 -26.62
C ALA A 276 -16.52 5.94 -26.00
N ASP A 277 -16.25 5.93 -24.69
CA ASP A 277 -15.80 4.73 -23.97
C ASP A 277 -16.91 3.65 -23.89
N PHE A 278 -18.19 4.05 -23.80
CA PHE A 278 -19.34 3.11 -23.71
C PHE A 278 -20.02 2.78 -25.05
N PHE A 279 -20.07 3.71 -26.00
CA PHE A 279 -20.71 3.52 -27.30
C PHE A 279 -19.67 3.54 -28.44
N PRO A 280 -19.28 2.38 -29.01
CA PRO A 280 -18.25 2.30 -30.04
C PRO A 280 -18.74 2.80 -31.42
N ASN A 281 -18.94 4.11 -31.53
CA ASN A 281 -19.27 4.84 -32.75
C ASN A 281 -18.07 5.76 -33.13
N PRO A 282 -17.53 5.69 -34.37
CA PRO A 282 -16.50 6.60 -34.84
C PRO A 282 -16.86 8.09 -34.67
N GLU A 283 -18.13 8.47 -34.84
CA GLU A 283 -18.55 9.88 -34.77
C GLU A 283 -18.51 10.41 -33.33
N TYR A 284 -18.98 9.62 -32.34
CA TYR A 284 -18.86 9.97 -30.92
C TYR A 284 -17.41 9.96 -30.45
N LEU A 285 -16.54 9.14 -31.06
CA LEU A 285 -15.11 9.15 -30.80
C LEU A 285 -14.42 10.40 -31.39
N GLU A 286 -14.79 10.85 -32.59
CA GLU A 286 -14.32 12.13 -33.15
C GLU A 286 -14.84 13.33 -32.37
N GLU A 287 -16.11 13.31 -31.94
CA GLU A 287 -16.71 14.28 -31.02
C GLU A 287 -15.94 14.36 -29.70
N ALA A 288 -15.70 13.21 -29.06
CA ALA A 288 -14.91 13.10 -27.84
C ALA A 288 -13.49 13.62 -28.03
N ILE A 289 -12.82 13.28 -29.14
CA ILE A 289 -11.47 13.76 -29.47
C ILE A 289 -11.45 15.27 -29.74
N SER A 290 -12.51 15.84 -30.31
CA SER A 290 -12.62 17.28 -30.60
C SER A 290 -12.83 18.12 -29.33
N ARG A 291 -13.54 17.59 -28.31
CA ARG A 291 -13.64 18.25 -26.99
C ARG A 291 -12.48 17.88 -26.06
N CYS A 292 -11.91 16.67 -26.17
CA CYS A 292 -10.68 16.23 -25.52
C CYS A 292 -9.42 16.85 -26.16
N LEU A 293 -9.28 18.17 -26.04
CA LEU A 293 -7.95 18.79 -26.02
C LEU A 293 -7.19 18.22 -24.82
N LEU A 294 -6.46 17.11 -25.09
CA LEU A 294 -6.00 16.04 -24.18
C LEU A 294 -7.06 14.96 -23.90
N PRO A 295 -6.76 13.65 -24.15
CA PRO A 295 -5.44 13.04 -24.31
C PRO A 295 -5.13 12.55 -25.75
N ILE A 296 -4.18 13.19 -26.43
CA ILE A 296 -3.86 12.96 -27.86
C ILE A 296 -3.04 11.68 -28.13
N ALA A 297 -2.43 11.10 -27.10
CA ALA A 297 -1.29 10.18 -27.27
C ALA A 297 -1.62 8.76 -27.78
N TRP A 298 -2.89 8.32 -27.70
CA TRP A 298 -3.24 6.89 -27.78
C TRP A 298 -3.78 6.40 -29.13
N HIS A 299 -4.19 7.28 -30.06
CA HIS A 299 -4.72 6.85 -31.37
C HIS A 299 -3.71 7.03 -32.52
N PRO A 300 -3.30 5.97 -33.25
CA PRO A 300 -2.23 6.04 -34.26
C PRO A 300 -2.48 6.99 -35.45
N SER A 301 -3.73 7.38 -35.70
CA SER A 301 -4.14 8.24 -36.82
C SER A 301 -3.92 9.74 -36.60
N LEU A 302 -3.69 10.19 -35.36
CA LEU A 302 -3.75 11.62 -34.98
C LEU A 302 -2.44 12.18 -34.39
N ASN A 303 -1.30 11.72 -34.91
CA ASN A 303 0.03 12.27 -34.62
C ASN A 303 0.26 13.69 -35.22
N LYS A 304 -0.67 14.62 -35.03
CA LYS A 304 -0.58 16.02 -35.50
C LYS A 304 -0.01 16.92 -34.39
N VAL A 305 1.04 17.65 -34.71
CA VAL A 305 1.80 18.51 -33.79
C VAL A 305 0.94 19.63 -33.17
N VAL A 306 0.04 20.22 -33.95
CA VAL A 306 -0.76 21.41 -33.55
C VAL A 306 -1.55 21.14 -32.26
N TYR A 307 -2.29 20.04 -32.20
CA TYR A 307 -3.07 19.67 -31.02
C TYR A 307 -2.18 19.43 -29.79
N LEU A 308 -0.95 18.91 -29.97
CA LEU A 308 0.01 18.73 -28.87
C LEU A 308 0.54 20.08 -28.37
N ASP A 309 0.80 21.04 -29.26
CA ASP A 309 1.23 22.39 -28.88
C ASP A 309 0.11 23.17 -28.14
N GLU A 310 -1.16 23.02 -28.55
CA GLU A 310 -2.35 23.55 -27.86
C GLU A 310 -2.53 22.91 -26.47
N SER A 311 -2.59 21.57 -26.42
CA SER A 311 -2.63 20.73 -25.21
C SER A 311 -1.62 21.15 -24.15
N ILE A 312 -0.35 21.27 -24.54
CA ILE A 312 0.75 21.63 -23.64
C ILE A 312 0.59 23.07 -23.15
N THR A 313 0.00 23.95 -23.94
CA THR A 313 -0.30 25.34 -23.54
C THR A 313 -1.40 25.40 -22.48
N VAL A 314 -2.48 24.62 -22.62
CA VAL A 314 -3.58 24.55 -21.64
C VAL A 314 -3.09 24.07 -20.27
N HIS A 315 -2.39 22.94 -20.19
CA HIS A 315 -1.92 22.43 -18.89
C HIS A 315 -0.84 23.31 -18.24
N ARG A 316 0.04 23.96 -19.01
CA ARG A 316 0.93 25.01 -18.48
C ARG A 316 0.19 26.26 -18.00
N GLY A 317 -1.07 26.46 -18.41
CA GLY A 317 -1.97 27.46 -17.84
C GLY A 317 -2.49 27.01 -16.46
N VAL A 318 -3.08 25.82 -16.39
CA VAL A 318 -3.67 25.26 -15.16
C VAL A 318 -2.64 25.16 -14.02
N LEU A 319 -1.40 24.75 -14.31
CA LEU A 319 -0.31 24.67 -13.30
C LEU A 319 0.15 26.02 -12.73
N LYS A 320 -0.38 27.16 -13.21
CA LYS A 320 -0.15 28.49 -12.63
C LYS A 320 -1.26 28.92 -11.68
N MET A 321 -2.38 28.19 -11.64
CA MET A 321 -3.55 28.52 -10.84
C MET A 321 -3.42 27.92 -9.44
N GLN A 322 -3.63 28.73 -8.40
CA GLN A 322 -3.53 28.26 -7.01
C GLN A 322 -4.70 27.36 -6.60
N SER A 323 -5.91 27.57 -7.14
CA SER A 323 -7.07 26.72 -6.86
C SER A 323 -6.90 25.29 -7.40
N ALA A 324 -6.10 25.09 -8.45
CA ALA A 324 -5.87 23.77 -9.05
C ALA A 324 -4.91 22.85 -8.26
N GLN A 325 -4.34 23.30 -7.13
CA GLN A 325 -3.36 22.55 -6.33
C GLN A 325 -3.76 21.09 -6.00
N PRO A 326 -5.03 20.76 -5.64
CA PRO A 326 -5.45 19.38 -5.38
C PRO A 326 -5.34 18.45 -6.60
N PHE A 327 -5.26 19.00 -7.80
CA PHE A 327 -5.22 18.29 -9.08
C PHE A 327 -3.85 18.35 -9.76
N TYR A 328 -2.80 18.86 -9.10
CA TYR A 328 -1.50 19.08 -9.74
C TYR A 328 -0.88 17.79 -10.30
N LEU A 329 -0.84 16.68 -9.56
CA LEU A 329 -0.30 15.43 -10.13
C LEU A 329 -1.05 14.95 -11.39
N SER A 330 -2.38 15.04 -11.46
CA SER A 330 -3.12 14.58 -12.64
C SER A 330 -2.89 15.50 -13.85
N VAL A 331 -2.86 16.82 -13.63
CA VAL A 331 -2.47 17.81 -14.65
C VAL A 331 -1.03 17.59 -15.13
N ILE A 332 -0.10 17.32 -14.22
CA ILE A 332 1.31 17.00 -14.52
C ILE A 332 1.42 15.71 -15.35
N GLN A 333 0.66 14.66 -15.01
CA GLN A 333 0.63 13.40 -15.78
C GLN A 333 0.14 13.63 -17.22
N GLN A 334 -0.91 14.42 -17.42
CA GLN A 334 -1.46 14.69 -18.76
C GLN A 334 -0.55 15.62 -19.60
N LEU A 335 0.10 16.59 -18.96
CA LEU A 335 1.16 17.40 -19.57
C LEU A 335 2.37 16.53 -19.97
N PHE A 336 2.83 15.66 -19.08
CA PHE A 336 3.89 14.68 -19.33
C PHE A 336 3.57 13.81 -20.56
N VAL A 337 2.37 13.21 -20.63
CA VAL A 337 1.96 12.35 -21.75
C VAL A 337 2.07 13.08 -23.08
N SER A 338 1.76 14.37 -23.10
CA SER A 338 1.71 15.20 -24.31
C SER A 338 3.10 15.67 -24.74
N LEU A 339 3.94 16.10 -23.80
CA LEU A 339 5.35 16.40 -24.04
C LEU A 339 6.10 15.16 -24.53
N PHE A 340 5.89 14.01 -23.88
CA PHE A 340 6.50 12.75 -24.29
C PHE A 340 6.04 12.31 -25.68
N LYS A 341 4.76 12.55 -26.05
CA LYS A 341 4.28 12.28 -27.41
C LYS A 341 4.86 13.24 -28.45
N ARG A 342 5.02 14.52 -28.11
CA ARG A 342 5.66 15.51 -28.99
C ARG A 342 7.16 15.21 -29.18
N LEU A 343 7.83 14.73 -28.14
CA LEU A 343 9.18 14.18 -28.17
C LEU A 343 9.29 12.94 -29.09
N GLU A 344 8.39 11.96 -28.99
CA GLU A 344 8.37 10.78 -29.89
C GLU A 344 8.25 11.16 -31.37
N LEU A 345 7.53 12.23 -31.68
CA LEU A 345 7.21 12.63 -33.06
C LEU A 345 8.23 13.60 -33.67
N LEU A 346 8.86 14.45 -32.86
CA LEU A 346 9.72 15.54 -33.33
C LEU A 346 11.16 15.49 -32.82
N GLY A 347 11.47 14.65 -31.83
CA GLY A 347 12.80 14.61 -31.21
C GLY A 347 13.23 15.92 -30.53
N ARG A 348 12.29 16.80 -30.19
CA ARG A 348 12.54 18.08 -29.50
C ARG A 348 13.14 17.81 -28.12
N ARG A 349 14.45 18.03 -27.97
CA ARG A 349 15.14 17.84 -26.68
C ARG A 349 14.52 18.65 -25.53
N GLN A 350 14.03 19.87 -25.84
CA GLN A 350 13.32 20.72 -24.89
C GLN A 350 12.12 20.01 -24.23
N ASP A 351 11.42 19.14 -24.96
CA ASP A 351 10.26 18.40 -24.44
C ASP A 351 10.71 17.29 -23.46
N LEU A 352 11.92 16.74 -23.64
CA LEU A 352 12.54 15.80 -22.69
C LEU A 352 13.07 16.52 -21.45
N ASP A 353 13.72 17.66 -21.63
CA ASP A 353 14.27 18.47 -20.53
C ASP A 353 13.11 18.94 -19.60
N GLU A 354 12.00 19.44 -20.17
CA GLU A 354 10.77 19.82 -19.43
C GLU A 354 10.09 18.61 -18.73
N VAL A 355 10.01 17.46 -19.41
CA VAL A 355 9.53 16.20 -18.80
C VAL A 355 10.33 15.82 -17.56
N ILE A 356 11.65 16.05 -17.57
CA ILE A 356 12.54 15.74 -16.44
C ILE A 356 12.32 16.72 -15.28
N GLU A 357 12.03 17.99 -15.55
CA GLU A 357 11.68 19.00 -14.53
C GLU A 357 10.30 18.77 -13.88
N LEU A 358 9.33 18.21 -14.62
CA LEU A 358 7.98 17.92 -14.12
C LEU A 358 7.93 16.77 -13.10
N PHE A 359 8.82 15.78 -13.19
CA PHE A 359 8.78 14.62 -12.29
C PHE A 359 8.98 14.98 -10.80
N PRO A 360 9.99 15.78 -10.40
CA PRO A 360 10.11 16.28 -9.02
C PRO A 360 8.85 16.97 -8.49
N LEU A 361 8.10 17.70 -9.34
CA LEU A 361 6.88 18.39 -8.91
C LEU A 361 5.79 17.39 -8.54
N GLY A 362 5.45 16.46 -9.44
CA GLY A 362 4.41 15.46 -9.15
C GLY A 362 4.79 14.47 -8.05
N VAL A 363 6.06 14.06 -7.94
CA VAL A 363 6.51 13.11 -6.90
C VAL A 363 6.51 13.74 -5.49
N ASN A 364 6.65 15.06 -5.38
CA ASN A 364 6.61 15.79 -4.10
C ASN A 364 5.30 16.57 -3.86
N ASP A 365 4.28 16.39 -4.71
CA ASP A 365 2.91 16.84 -4.47
C ASP A 365 2.41 16.31 -3.10
N LYS A 366 1.73 17.16 -2.33
CA LYS A 366 1.22 16.84 -0.98
C LYS A 366 -0.24 16.40 -0.98
N PHE A 367 -1.01 16.80 -2.00
CA PHE A 367 -2.44 16.46 -2.13
C PHE A 367 -2.62 15.13 -2.86
N ALA A 368 -1.69 14.79 -3.76
CA ALA A 368 -1.69 13.51 -4.45
C ALA A 368 -1.46 12.30 -3.52
N LYS A 369 -2.22 11.22 -3.76
CA LYS A 369 -2.17 9.97 -2.99
C LYS A 369 -0.80 9.29 -3.15
N VAL A 370 -0.34 8.62 -2.10
CA VAL A 370 0.99 7.99 -2.06
C VAL A 370 1.20 6.96 -3.21
N PRO A 371 0.24 6.08 -3.56
CA PRO A 371 0.40 5.16 -4.70
C PRO A 371 0.56 5.86 -6.06
N ASP A 372 -0.16 6.97 -6.30
CA ASP A 372 -0.07 7.71 -7.56
C ASP A 372 1.31 8.38 -7.70
N ARG A 373 1.82 8.92 -6.58
CA ARG A 373 3.18 9.48 -6.48
C ARG A 373 4.26 8.41 -6.64
N PHE A 374 4.05 7.22 -6.08
CA PHE A 374 4.93 6.06 -6.29
C PHE A 374 4.97 5.67 -7.78
N ALA A 375 3.81 5.47 -8.41
CA ALA A 375 3.72 5.13 -9.84
C ALA A 375 4.39 6.18 -10.73
N PHE A 376 4.24 7.48 -10.41
CA PHE A 376 4.91 8.56 -11.14
C PHE A 376 6.44 8.57 -10.90
N SER A 377 6.92 8.20 -9.70
CA SER A 377 8.35 8.04 -9.43
C SER A 377 8.97 6.83 -10.17
N CYS A 378 8.22 5.75 -10.38
CA CYS A 378 8.64 4.64 -11.25
C CYS A 378 8.84 5.08 -12.70
N LEU A 379 7.93 5.92 -13.21
CA LEU A 379 8.02 6.47 -14.56
C LEU A 379 9.22 7.43 -14.70
N TRP A 380 9.49 8.24 -13.68
CA TRP A 380 10.68 9.11 -13.61
C TRP A 380 11.96 8.30 -13.71
N ALA A 381 12.10 7.24 -12.91
CA ALA A 381 13.28 6.39 -12.88
C ALA A 381 13.50 5.67 -14.23
N PHE A 382 12.46 5.09 -14.81
CA PHE A 382 12.52 4.43 -16.12
C PHE A 382 13.00 5.37 -17.23
N ILE A 383 12.41 6.56 -17.35
CA ILE A 383 12.75 7.52 -18.40
C ILE A 383 14.13 8.13 -18.19
N THR A 384 14.51 8.46 -16.95
CA THR A 384 15.85 9.00 -16.67
C THR A 384 16.95 7.97 -16.83
N ARG A 385 16.72 6.67 -16.53
CA ARG A 385 17.66 5.59 -16.88
C ARG A 385 17.81 5.44 -18.40
N ALA A 386 16.69 5.41 -19.13
CA ALA A 386 16.70 5.30 -20.60
C ALA A 386 17.43 6.49 -21.26
N ALA A 387 17.24 7.70 -20.76
CA ALA A 387 17.93 8.92 -21.20
C ALA A 387 19.37 9.09 -20.65
N ARG A 388 19.81 8.21 -19.73
CA ARG A 388 21.07 8.33 -18.97
C ARG A 388 21.23 9.67 -18.25
N HIS A 389 20.12 10.22 -17.74
CA HIS A 389 20.10 11.51 -17.06
C HIS A 389 20.56 11.38 -15.59
N PRO A 390 21.42 12.28 -15.07
CA PRO A 390 22.00 12.15 -13.72
C PRO A 390 20.98 12.15 -12.56
N SER A 391 19.74 12.60 -12.77
CA SER A 391 18.69 12.53 -11.74
C SER A 391 18.14 11.13 -11.49
N VAL A 392 18.60 10.10 -12.22
CA VAL A 392 18.10 8.72 -12.11
C VAL A 392 18.25 8.13 -10.70
N SER A 393 19.34 8.43 -9.99
CA SER A 393 19.49 7.99 -8.58
C SER A 393 18.45 8.65 -7.67
N VAL A 394 18.19 9.95 -7.86
CA VAL A 394 17.20 10.71 -7.08
C VAL A 394 15.78 10.18 -7.31
N ALA A 395 15.48 9.72 -8.53
CA ALA A 395 14.20 9.08 -8.86
C ALA A 395 14.01 7.78 -8.06
N TYR A 396 15.03 6.91 -8.05
CA TYR A 396 15.00 5.66 -7.27
C TYR A 396 14.99 5.90 -5.75
N GLU A 397 15.79 6.85 -5.24
CA GLU A 397 15.82 7.26 -3.83
C GLU A 397 14.46 7.80 -3.35
N LYS A 398 13.66 8.38 -4.25
CA LYS A 398 12.27 8.80 -3.97
C LYS A 398 11.27 7.65 -4.10
N ALA A 399 11.49 6.72 -5.04
CA ALA A 399 10.58 5.61 -5.28
C ALA A 399 10.55 4.58 -4.14
N MET A 400 11.71 4.19 -3.58
CA MET A 400 11.77 3.14 -2.55
C MET A 400 10.97 3.47 -1.27
N PRO A 401 11.05 4.68 -0.68
CA PRO A 401 10.20 5.05 0.46
C PRO A 401 8.72 5.15 0.09
N LEU A 402 8.39 5.72 -1.09
CA LEU A 402 7.00 5.82 -1.54
C LEU A 402 6.36 4.44 -1.72
N MET A 403 7.11 3.45 -2.22
CA MET A 403 6.66 2.05 -2.28
C MET A 403 6.24 1.51 -0.91
N GLN A 404 7.08 1.72 0.11
CA GLN A 404 6.81 1.24 1.47
C GLN A 404 5.64 2.00 2.12
N SER A 405 5.59 3.33 2.00
CA SER A 405 4.49 4.16 2.50
C SER A 405 3.15 3.85 1.80
N SER A 406 3.15 3.49 0.51
CA SER A 406 1.94 3.03 -0.17
C SER A 406 1.32 1.81 0.51
N LEU A 407 2.14 0.85 0.96
CA LEU A 407 1.66 -0.38 1.60
C LEU A 407 1.22 -0.18 3.05
N VAL A 408 2.00 0.57 3.84
CA VAL A 408 1.65 0.87 5.24
C VAL A 408 0.30 1.62 5.33
N SER A 409 -0.11 2.32 4.27
CA SER A 409 -1.40 3.03 4.20
C SER A 409 -2.64 2.12 4.29
N ALA A 410 -2.55 0.84 3.89
CA ALA A 410 -3.67 -0.10 4.03
C ALA A 410 -3.73 -0.73 5.44
N PRO A 411 -4.94 -0.93 6.01
CA PRO A 411 -5.09 -1.34 7.40
C PRO A 411 -4.67 -2.79 7.65
N THR A 412 -5.01 -3.73 6.76
CA THR A 412 -4.84 -5.19 6.98
C THR A 412 -3.98 -5.86 5.91
N LEU A 413 -3.30 -6.95 6.26
CA LEU A 413 -2.41 -7.70 5.35
C LEU A 413 -3.08 -8.07 4.01
N GLN A 414 -4.37 -8.40 4.03
CA GLN A 414 -5.15 -8.78 2.85
C GLN A 414 -5.30 -7.61 1.88
N ILE A 415 -5.51 -6.40 2.39
CA ILE A 415 -5.67 -5.18 1.59
C ILE A 415 -4.29 -4.67 1.14
N GLN A 416 -3.25 -4.80 1.97
CA GLN A 416 -1.85 -4.55 1.57
C GLN A 416 -1.40 -5.49 0.44
N HIS A 417 -1.76 -6.76 0.52
CA HIS A 417 -1.55 -7.72 -0.58
C HIS A 417 -2.36 -7.35 -1.83
N ALA A 418 -3.63 -6.96 -1.69
CA ALA A 418 -4.43 -6.51 -2.82
C ALA A 418 -3.83 -5.26 -3.50
N GLN A 419 -3.26 -4.32 -2.74
CA GLN A 419 -2.50 -3.18 -3.25
C GLN A 419 -1.22 -3.62 -3.99
N LEU A 420 -0.44 -4.58 -3.46
CA LEU A 420 0.71 -5.16 -4.16
C LEU A 420 0.30 -5.84 -5.48
N VAL A 421 -0.84 -6.53 -5.51
CA VAL A 421 -1.38 -7.16 -6.73
C VAL A 421 -1.83 -6.09 -7.73
N ALA A 422 -2.49 -5.01 -7.28
CA ALA A 422 -2.87 -3.89 -8.14
C ALA A 422 -1.66 -3.12 -8.71
N MET A 423 -0.56 -3.01 -7.94
CA MET A 423 0.71 -2.41 -8.37
C MET A 423 1.69 -3.43 -8.99
N ARG A 424 1.22 -4.62 -9.36
CA ARG A 424 2.00 -5.65 -10.07
C ARG A 424 2.56 -5.08 -11.36
N GLY A 425 3.85 -5.32 -11.60
CA GLY A 425 4.60 -4.78 -12.71
C GLY A 425 5.34 -3.47 -12.38
N LEU A 426 5.05 -2.84 -11.24
CA LEU A 426 5.80 -1.72 -10.66
C LEU A 426 6.58 -2.16 -9.40
N CYS A 427 5.89 -2.65 -8.36
CA CYS A 427 6.51 -3.01 -7.07
C CYS A 427 7.53 -4.14 -7.18
N ASP A 428 7.27 -5.17 -7.99
CA ASP A 428 8.17 -6.31 -8.22
C ASP A 428 9.41 -5.92 -9.05
N LYS A 429 9.30 -4.90 -9.92
CA LYS A 429 10.38 -4.49 -10.81
C LYS A 429 11.24 -3.36 -10.25
N MET A 430 10.66 -2.43 -9.50
CA MET A 430 11.36 -1.24 -8.98
C MET A 430 12.64 -1.59 -8.20
N PRO A 431 12.63 -2.51 -7.21
CA PRO A 431 13.84 -2.92 -6.50
C PRO A 431 14.85 -3.65 -7.40
N LEU A 432 14.41 -4.48 -8.35
CA LEU A 432 15.28 -5.19 -9.30
C LEU A 432 15.98 -4.22 -10.26
N ASP A 433 15.25 -3.22 -10.75
CA ASP A 433 15.75 -2.18 -11.65
C ASP A 433 16.70 -1.22 -10.92
N TYR A 434 16.35 -0.75 -9.73
CA TYR A 434 17.25 0.08 -8.93
C TYR A 434 18.52 -0.67 -8.52
N ALA A 435 18.39 -1.91 -8.03
CA ALA A 435 19.55 -2.76 -7.73
C ALA A 435 20.43 -2.95 -8.97
N SER A 436 19.83 -3.16 -10.14
CA SER A 436 20.54 -3.20 -11.43
C SER A 436 21.25 -1.88 -11.77
N TYR A 437 20.68 -0.71 -11.47
CA TYR A 437 21.32 0.57 -11.70
C TYR A 437 22.54 0.76 -10.77
N GLN A 438 22.37 0.47 -9.48
CA GLN A 438 23.47 0.47 -8.51
C GLN A 438 24.55 -0.53 -8.94
N ILE A 439 24.17 -1.69 -9.48
CA ILE A 439 25.06 -2.68 -10.10
C ILE A 439 25.85 -2.09 -11.27
N ASP A 440 25.22 -1.42 -12.24
CA ASP A 440 25.91 -0.78 -13.37
C ASP A 440 26.90 0.30 -12.87
N MET A 441 26.59 0.95 -11.76
CA MET A 441 27.40 1.99 -11.11
C MET A 441 28.48 1.45 -10.15
N GLY A 442 28.61 0.13 -9.97
CA GLY A 442 29.57 -0.47 -9.03
C GLY A 442 29.17 -0.43 -7.55
N GLN A 443 27.95 0.05 -7.25
CA GLN A 443 27.37 0.28 -5.92
C GLN A 443 26.70 -0.98 -5.35
N PHE A 444 27.34 -2.13 -5.53
CA PHE A 444 26.72 -3.44 -5.36
C PHE A 444 26.21 -3.77 -3.95
N THR A 445 26.76 -3.14 -2.91
CA THR A 445 26.24 -3.25 -1.54
C THR A 445 24.84 -2.66 -1.45
N GLN A 446 24.68 -1.46 -2.02
CA GLN A 446 23.40 -0.76 -2.09
C GLN A 446 22.41 -1.57 -2.96
N ALA A 447 22.88 -2.25 -4.00
CA ALA A 447 22.06 -3.21 -4.76
C ALA A 447 21.52 -4.36 -3.91
N ILE A 448 22.34 -4.95 -3.03
CA ILE A 448 21.89 -6.01 -2.12
C ILE A 448 20.94 -5.44 -1.05
N GLU A 449 21.24 -4.26 -0.50
CA GLU A 449 20.36 -3.55 0.45
C GLU A 449 19.02 -3.18 -0.17
N THR A 450 18.98 -2.73 -1.43
CA THR A 450 17.77 -2.39 -2.18
C THR A 450 16.94 -3.63 -2.53
N LEU A 451 17.57 -4.75 -2.92
CA LEU A 451 16.87 -6.03 -3.04
C LEU A 451 16.31 -6.52 -1.70
N GLU A 452 16.97 -6.23 -0.60
CA GLU A 452 16.48 -6.62 0.73
C GLU A 452 15.32 -5.74 1.20
N GLN A 453 15.38 -4.43 0.94
CA GLN A 453 14.31 -3.46 1.23
C GLN A 453 13.05 -3.63 0.36
N GLY A 454 13.15 -4.40 -0.73
CA GLY A 454 12.10 -4.56 -1.75
C GLY A 454 11.50 -5.96 -1.85
N ARG A 455 11.73 -6.83 -0.87
CA ARG A 455 11.22 -8.22 -0.84
C ARG A 455 10.65 -8.55 0.53
N ALA A 456 9.66 -9.44 0.56
CA ALA A 456 8.98 -9.85 1.79
C ALA A 456 8.51 -8.63 2.63
N LEU A 457 7.99 -7.61 1.96
CA LEU A 457 7.55 -6.33 2.51
C LEU A 457 6.50 -6.53 3.60
N LEU A 458 5.52 -7.40 3.36
CA LEU A 458 4.48 -7.75 4.33
C LEU A 458 5.06 -8.47 5.55
N TRP A 459 6.05 -9.34 5.35
CA TRP A 459 6.78 -9.99 6.44
C TRP A 459 7.77 -9.04 7.15
N SER A 460 8.21 -7.95 6.51
CA SER A 460 9.09 -6.97 7.15
C SER A 460 8.29 -6.00 8.01
N GLU A 461 7.17 -5.47 7.53
CA GLU A 461 6.25 -4.65 8.36
C GLU A 461 5.83 -5.44 9.61
N MET A 462 5.36 -6.67 9.42
CA MET A 462 4.98 -7.55 10.53
C MET A 462 6.16 -7.92 11.45
N ARG A 463 7.41 -7.95 10.94
CA ARG A 463 8.61 -8.17 11.75
C ARG A 463 8.94 -6.92 12.57
N ASP A 464 8.80 -5.73 12.00
CA ASP A 464 9.09 -4.46 12.67
C ASP A 464 8.05 -4.04 13.71
N LEU A 465 6.84 -4.62 13.64
CA LEU A 465 5.88 -4.62 14.74
C LEU A 465 6.27 -5.62 15.84
N ARG A 466 6.73 -6.83 15.49
CA ARG A 466 7.16 -7.87 16.43
C ARG A 466 8.54 -7.64 17.07
N ASN A 467 9.36 -6.77 16.51
CA ASN A 467 10.75 -6.57 16.90
C ASN A 467 10.87 -6.01 18.32
N SER A 468 11.60 -6.72 19.18
CA SER A 468 11.69 -6.48 20.62
C SER A 468 12.38 -5.15 20.93
N ILE A 469 11.70 -4.45 21.82
CA ILE A 469 12.06 -3.14 22.35
C ILE A 469 12.98 -3.34 23.58
N ASP A 470 13.52 -4.54 23.82
CA ASP A 470 14.47 -4.89 24.91
C ASP A 470 15.69 -3.96 25.00
N GLN A 471 16.20 -3.45 23.87
CA GLN A 471 17.27 -2.45 23.90
C GLN A 471 16.81 -1.12 24.51
N LEU A 472 15.59 -0.68 24.21
CA LEU A 472 14.98 0.52 24.79
C LEU A 472 14.52 0.27 26.23
N SER A 473 14.10 -0.94 26.60
CA SER A 473 13.68 -1.25 27.98
C SER A 473 14.83 -1.14 28.99
N GLY A 474 16.07 -1.38 28.53
CA GLY A 474 17.29 -1.14 29.30
C GLY A 474 17.63 0.34 29.57
N PHE A 475 17.09 1.29 28.78
CA PHE A 475 17.31 2.73 28.96
C PHE A 475 16.09 3.48 29.52
N ASN A 476 14.88 3.14 29.06
CA ASN A 476 13.63 3.80 29.46
C ASN A 476 12.47 2.80 29.38
N SER A 477 12.25 2.05 30.47
CA SER A 477 11.18 1.05 30.56
C SER A 477 9.77 1.61 30.28
N PRO A 478 9.34 2.78 30.80
CA PRO A 478 8.03 3.36 30.45
C PRO A 478 7.84 3.61 28.95
N LEU A 479 8.83 4.20 28.27
CA LEU A 479 8.79 4.43 26.82
C LEU A 479 8.78 3.10 26.04
N ALA A 480 9.57 2.13 26.49
CA ALA A 480 9.61 0.79 25.91
C ALA A 480 8.26 0.08 26.00
N THR A 481 7.61 0.11 27.16
CA THR A 481 6.28 -0.47 27.36
C THR A 481 5.22 0.22 26.49
N LYS A 482 5.24 1.55 26.37
CA LYS A 482 4.26 2.26 25.52
C LYS A 482 4.44 1.94 24.04
N LEU A 483 5.68 1.94 23.54
CA LEU A 483 5.97 1.56 22.16
C LEU A 483 5.61 0.09 21.88
N ALA A 484 5.76 -0.81 22.87
CA ALA A 484 5.38 -2.21 22.74
C ALA A 484 3.86 -2.41 22.65
N ALA A 485 3.07 -1.62 23.40
CA ALA A 485 1.61 -1.61 23.29
C ALA A 485 1.17 -1.17 21.87
N ILE A 486 1.65 -0.01 21.40
CA ILE A 486 1.28 0.52 20.08
C ILE A 486 1.70 -0.44 18.95
N ASN A 487 2.88 -1.05 19.03
CA ASN A 487 3.30 -2.09 18.08
C ASN A 487 2.37 -3.32 18.12
N GLN A 488 1.88 -3.72 19.30
CA GLN A 488 0.94 -4.84 19.45
C GLN A 488 -0.47 -4.49 18.93
N ASP A 489 -0.93 -3.26 19.13
CA ASP A 489 -2.23 -2.78 18.63
C ASP A 489 -2.20 -2.65 17.10
N LEU A 490 -1.12 -2.11 16.53
CA LEU A 490 -0.85 -2.12 15.09
C LEU A 490 -0.77 -3.54 14.52
N GLU A 491 -0.16 -4.49 15.24
CA GLU A 491 -0.13 -5.89 14.81
C GLU A 491 -1.54 -6.50 14.82
N SER A 492 -2.33 -6.26 15.87
CA SER A 492 -3.72 -6.73 15.99
C SER A 492 -4.59 -6.22 14.84
N LEU A 493 -4.52 -4.91 14.56
CA LEU A 493 -5.22 -4.26 13.45
C LEU A 493 -4.76 -4.85 12.10
N THR A 494 -3.45 -4.95 11.87
CA THR A 494 -2.88 -5.48 10.61
C THR A 494 -3.18 -6.97 10.40
N MET A 495 -3.40 -7.73 11.49
CA MET A 495 -3.83 -9.14 11.49
C MET A 495 -5.34 -9.35 11.39
N SER A 496 -6.16 -8.30 11.40
CA SER A 496 -7.62 -8.45 11.40
C SER A 496 -8.16 -9.04 10.09
N VAL A 497 -9.16 -9.92 10.20
CA VAL A 497 -9.82 -10.63 9.07
C VAL A 497 -11.26 -10.14 8.90
N THR A 498 -11.92 -9.83 10.00
CA THR A 498 -13.33 -9.49 10.09
C THR A 498 -13.52 -8.50 11.23
N LEU A 499 -14.38 -7.51 10.99
CA LEU A 499 -14.63 -6.38 11.91
C LEU A 499 -15.29 -6.79 13.23
N SER A 500 -15.93 -7.97 13.25
CA SER A 500 -16.63 -8.56 14.39
C SER A 500 -15.79 -8.58 15.68
N GLY A 501 -14.47 -8.76 15.58
CA GLY A 501 -13.57 -8.87 16.74
C GLY A 501 -12.97 -7.55 17.24
N ILE A 502 -13.25 -6.41 16.60
CA ILE A 502 -12.67 -5.10 16.97
C ILE A 502 -13.63 -4.30 17.86
N ILE A 503 -14.94 -4.50 17.71
CA ILE A 503 -16.00 -3.87 18.54
C ILE A 503 -15.85 -4.25 20.02
N GLU A 504 -15.20 -5.37 20.35
CA GLU A 504 -14.95 -5.81 21.72
C GLU A 504 -13.67 -5.20 22.37
N ILE A 505 -12.84 -4.46 21.61
CA ILE A 505 -11.55 -3.92 22.11
C ILE A 505 -11.64 -2.41 22.42
N SER A 506 -12.79 -1.96 22.97
CA SER A 506 -12.91 -0.62 23.58
C SER A 506 -14.04 -0.51 24.60
N ASP A 507 -14.02 -1.30 25.68
CA ASP A 507 -14.78 -1.00 26.90
C ASP A 507 -14.10 0.19 27.63
N GLY A 508 -14.27 1.38 27.04
CA GLY A 508 -13.34 2.50 27.21
C GLY A 508 -13.87 3.90 26.85
N GLY A 509 -15.19 4.06 26.66
CA GLY A 509 -15.85 5.36 26.82
C GLY A 509 -15.54 6.46 25.78
N SER A 510 -15.77 6.21 24.50
CA SER A 510 -15.97 7.26 23.49
C SER A 510 -17.12 6.89 22.55
N GLN A 511 -18.04 7.82 22.27
CA GLN A 511 -19.14 7.59 21.33
C GLN A 511 -18.60 7.48 19.90
N VAL A 512 -19.00 6.44 19.17
CA VAL A 512 -18.69 6.26 17.75
C VAL A 512 -19.76 6.98 16.93
N ASP A 513 -19.37 7.79 15.95
CA ASP A 513 -20.29 8.53 15.07
C ASP A 513 -20.87 7.57 14.02
N ASP A 514 -22.20 7.50 13.92
CA ASP A 514 -22.96 6.36 13.35
C ASP A 514 -23.08 6.41 11.81
N GLY A 515 -21.98 6.78 11.13
CA GLY A 515 -21.95 7.01 9.68
C GLY A 515 -20.63 6.72 8.96
N MET A 516 -19.53 6.43 9.68
CA MET A 516 -18.27 6.00 9.07
C MET A 516 -18.35 4.55 8.59
N ASP A 517 -17.87 4.26 7.38
CA ASP A 517 -17.80 2.88 6.92
C ASP A 517 -16.75 2.09 7.74
N PRO A 518 -16.94 0.77 7.95
CA PRO A 518 -16.06 -0.01 8.83
C PRO A 518 -14.60 -0.09 8.39
N PHE A 519 -14.27 0.10 7.10
CA PHE A 519 -12.90 0.18 6.60
C PHE A 519 -12.30 1.58 6.87
N GLY A 520 -13.08 2.65 6.74
CA GLY A 520 -12.68 4.01 7.12
C GLY A 520 -12.19 4.09 8.58
N ILE A 521 -12.92 3.45 9.51
CA ILE A 521 -12.52 3.35 10.93
C ILE A 521 -11.13 2.69 11.08
N LEU A 522 -10.84 1.63 10.33
CA LEU A 522 -9.54 0.93 10.40
C LEU A 522 -8.40 1.78 9.84
N VAL A 523 -8.64 2.56 8.77
CA VAL A 523 -7.65 3.47 8.19
C VAL A 523 -7.29 4.58 9.17
N VAL A 524 -8.30 5.26 9.74
CA VAL A 524 -8.10 6.30 10.76
C VAL A 524 -7.35 5.72 11.96
N LYS A 525 -7.76 4.55 12.48
CA LYS A 525 -7.12 3.95 13.65
C LYS A 525 -5.68 3.50 13.39
N LYS A 526 -5.35 3.01 12.19
CA LYS A 526 -3.94 2.72 11.83
C LYS A 526 -3.12 4.00 11.73
N GLN A 527 -3.68 5.07 11.15
CA GLN A 527 -3.00 6.37 11.05
C GLN A 527 -2.68 6.97 12.42
N GLU A 528 -3.65 7.01 13.35
CA GLU A 528 -3.43 7.47 14.74
C GLU A 528 -2.27 6.73 15.43
N LEU A 529 -2.27 5.39 15.34
CA LEU A 529 -1.27 4.55 15.98
C LEU A 529 0.13 4.69 15.33
N LEU A 530 0.19 4.92 14.01
CA LEU A 530 1.44 5.22 13.30
C LEU A 530 1.98 6.61 13.69
N GLU A 531 1.13 7.62 13.79
CA GLU A 531 1.54 8.96 14.23
C GLU A 531 2.03 8.96 15.68
N GLU A 532 1.35 8.26 16.59
CA GLU A 532 1.83 8.13 17.96
C GLU A 532 3.17 7.37 18.03
N ARG A 533 3.31 6.29 17.26
CA ARG A 533 4.56 5.53 17.12
C ARG A 533 5.70 6.42 16.63
N ASP A 534 5.48 7.22 15.60
CA ASP A 534 6.50 8.11 15.02
C ASP A 534 6.83 9.30 15.94
N VAL A 535 5.87 9.82 16.71
CA VAL A 535 6.12 10.79 17.79
C VAL A 535 6.99 10.18 18.89
N LEU A 536 6.71 8.94 19.33
CA LEU A 536 7.52 8.25 20.33
C LEU A 536 8.92 7.93 19.81
N LEU A 537 9.07 7.49 18.56
CA LEU A 537 10.36 7.24 17.91
C LEU A 537 11.16 8.53 17.70
N SER A 538 10.52 9.63 17.32
CA SER A 538 11.14 10.95 17.19
C SER A 538 11.62 11.50 18.53
N ASN A 539 10.85 11.26 19.60
CA ASN A 539 11.29 11.57 20.96
C ASN A 539 12.45 10.66 21.41
N ALA A 540 12.40 9.35 21.12
CA ALA A 540 13.50 8.42 21.37
C ALA A 540 14.79 8.84 20.65
N ALA A 541 14.70 9.32 19.41
CA ALA A 541 15.82 9.89 18.67
C ALA A 541 16.40 11.15 19.37
N ARG A 542 15.56 12.00 19.94
CA ARG A 542 15.96 13.19 20.73
C ARG A 542 16.74 12.79 21.99
N TRP A 543 16.30 11.76 22.72
CA TRP A 543 17.05 11.18 23.85
C TRP A 543 18.37 10.54 23.41
N ARG A 544 18.41 9.92 22.22
CA ARG A 544 19.62 9.36 21.59
C ARG A 544 20.72 10.41 21.30
N TYR A 545 20.35 11.68 21.14
CA TYR A 545 21.31 12.80 21.06
C TYR A 545 21.78 13.27 22.43
N ALA A 546 20.89 13.32 23.44
CA ALA A 546 21.27 13.69 24.81
C ALA A 546 22.29 12.69 25.43
N LEU A 547 22.15 11.40 25.12
CA LEU A 547 23.06 10.33 25.55
C LEU A 547 24.46 10.36 24.91
N ARG A 548 24.79 11.33 24.03
CA ARG A 548 26.13 11.44 23.42
C ARG A 548 27.16 12.23 24.26
N SER A 549 26.78 12.79 25.41
CA SER A 549 27.67 13.69 26.16
C SER A 549 28.56 13.02 27.22
N GLU A 550 28.17 11.87 27.80
CA GLU A 550 28.93 11.20 28.87
C GLU A 550 28.85 9.66 28.77
N ASP A 551 30.02 9.02 28.68
CA ASP A 551 30.35 7.59 28.87
C ASP A 551 29.33 6.50 28.47
N LEU A 552 29.11 6.33 27.16
CA LEU A 552 28.75 5.03 26.57
C LEU A 552 29.22 4.89 25.11
N GLY A 553 30.50 4.57 24.93
CA GLY A 553 31.11 4.39 23.61
C GLY A 553 30.83 3.02 22.99
N GLY A 554 29.71 2.86 22.27
CA GLY A 554 29.45 1.66 21.46
C GLY A 554 27.97 1.36 21.16
N ASP A 555 27.76 0.56 20.12
CA ASP A 555 26.63 -0.37 19.89
C ASP A 555 25.17 0.12 19.82
N LEU A 556 24.86 1.43 19.93
CA LEU A 556 23.48 1.94 19.71
C LEU A 556 23.24 2.68 18.38
N GLU A 557 24.17 2.58 17.42
CA GLU A 557 24.07 3.07 16.03
C GLU A 557 23.86 1.93 15.00
N ILE A 558 23.28 0.81 15.46
CA ILE A 558 22.94 -0.39 14.67
C ILE A 558 21.42 -0.35 14.43
N ASN A 559 20.93 -0.25 13.19
CA ASN A 559 20.55 -1.46 12.43
C ASN A 559 20.61 -1.31 10.89
N PHE A 560 21.04 -0.16 10.33
CA PHE A 560 20.99 0.12 8.88
C PHE A 560 22.28 0.71 8.29
N ARG A 561 23.45 0.45 8.88
CA ARG A 561 24.76 0.77 8.31
C ARG A 561 25.79 -0.32 8.61
N ARG A 562 26.64 -0.65 7.62
CA ARG A 562 27.45 -1.89 7.48
C ARG A 562 26.54 -3.06 7.03
N PHE A 563 26.87 -3.91 6.05
CA PHE A 563 28.18 -4.37 5.53
C PHE A 563 28.20 -4.58 3.99
N TRP A 564 29.37 -4.84 3.39
CA TRP A 564 29.68 -4.77 1.94
C TRP A 564 29.67 -6.16 1.22
N ILE A 565 29.93 -6.39 -0.10
CA ILE A 565 30.47 -5.60 -1.23
C ILE A 565 29.84 -5.93 -2.63
N PHE A 566 30.41 -6.77 -3.54
CA PHE A 566 30.03 -6.99 -4.98
C PHE A 566 28.87 -8.03 -5.23
N SER A 567 28.18 -8.27 -6.39
CA SER A 567 27.96 -7.57 -7.68
C SER A 567 26.92 -8.31 -8.59
N SER A 568 26.72 -7.87 -9.85
CA SER A 568 25.67 -8.19 -10.85
C SER A 568 25.31 -9.67 -11.03
N THR A 569 24.05 -10.05 -10.79
CA THR A 569 23.49 -11.41 -11.00
C THR A 569 24.21 -12.56 -10.27
N THR A 570 23.40 -13.46 -9.69
CA THR A 570 23.83 -14.60 -8.88
C THR A 570 24.97 -14.29 -7.89
N ALA A 571 24.77 -13.25 -7.07
CA ALA A 571 25.77 -12.76 -6.14
C ALA A 571 26.03 -13.80 -5.02
N ILE A 572 27.27 -14.30 -4.92
CA ILE A 572 27.68 -15.28 -3.91
C ILE A 572 28.22 -14.56 -2.66
N GLY A 573 27.49 -14.60 -1.54
CA GLY A 573 27.92 -14.15 -0.22
C GLY A 573 28.56 -15.25 0.64
N TYR A 574 29.56 -14.89 1.43
CA TYR A 574 30.40 -15.81 2.19
C TYR A 574 30.16 -15.69 3.70
N ALA A 575 30.08 -16.82 4.41
CA ALA A 575 30.09 -16.87 5.88
C ALA A 575 31.01 -17.99 6.39
N ALA A 576 31.93 -17.64 7.30
CA ALA A 576 32.72 -18.60 8.09
C ALA A 576 32.35 -18.48 9.58
N ARG A 577 32.44 -19.57 10.33
CA ARG A 577 31.91 -19.68 11.70
C ARG A 577 32.65 -18.87 12.77
N THR A 578 33.77 -18.24 12.44
CA THR A 578 34.74 -17.68 13.40
C THR A 578 35.04 -16.19 13.23
N ALA A 579 34.39 -15.50 12.29
CA ALA A 579 34.50 -14.04 12.16
C ALA A 579 33.19 -13.43 11.64
N PRO A 580 32.75 -12.25 12.13
CA PRO A 580 31.59 -11.51 11.63
C PRO A 580 31.90 -10.77 10.31
N THR A 581 32.73 -11.39 9.45
CA THR A 581 33.23 -10.80 8.21
C THR A 581 32.63 -11.56 7.04
N ILE A 582 31.55 -11.02 6.48
CA ILE A 582 31.13 -11.38 5.13
C ILE A 582 32.29 -10.97 4.21
N LEU A 583 33.00 -11.95 3.65
CA LEU A 583 33.99 -11.67 2.61
C LEU A 583 33.27 -11.17 1.36
N SER A 584 33.94 -10.26 0.68
CA SER A 584 33.52 -9.62 -0.57
C SER A 584 32.65 -10.51 -1.47
N PRO A 585 31.31 -10.35 -1.46
CA PRO A 585 30.44 -11.14 -2.30
C PRO A 585 30.78 -10.98 -3.78
N SER A 586 30.47 -12.00 -4.58
CA SER A 586 31.10 -12.21 -5.89
C SER A 586 30.15 -12.12 -7.07
N LEU A 587 30.54 -11.31 -8.07
CA LEU A 587 29.96 -11.24 -9.42
C LEU A 587 29.98 -12.60 -10.14
N ILE A 588 28.85 -12.96 -10.76
CA ILE A 588 28.75 -13.89 -11.89
C ILE A 588 28.09 -13.15 -13.06
N PRO A 589 28.85 -12.73 -14.10
CA PRO A 589 28.26 -12.04 -15.25
C PRO A 589 27.31 -12.98 -16.00
N THR A 590 26.14 -12.45 -16.38
CA THR A 590 25.14 -13.17 -17.17
C THR A 590 24.88 -12.48 -18.51
N SER A 591 24.24 -13.19 -19.45
CA SER A 591 23.89 -12.64 -20.76
C SER A 591 22.61 -11.79 -20.70
N ASN A 592 22.48 -10.79 -21.58
CA ASN A 592 21.32 -9.88 -21.60
C ASN A 592 19.95 -10.57 -21.81
N ASP A 593 19.94 -11.84 -22.25
CA ASP A 593 18.75 -12.68 -22.42
C ASP A 593 18.42 -13.54 -21.17
N PHE A 594 19.21 -13.45 -20.10
CA PHE A 594 19.13 -14.30 -18.90
C PHE A 594 17.73 -14.33 -18.27
N TYR A 595 17.12 -13.16 -18.06
CA TYR A 595 15.77 -13.08 -17.48
C TYR A 595 14.69 -13.60 -18.44
N GLN A 596 14.81 -13.36 -19.74
CA GLN A 596 13.88 -13.88 -20.75
C GLN A 596 13.95 -15.41 -20.82
N ARG A 597 15.16 -15.97 -20.72
CA ARG A 597 15.38 -17.43 -20.60
C ARG A 597 14.81 -17.98 -19.30
N ALA A 598 14.98 -17.31 -18.17
CA ALA A 598 14.42 -17.73 -16.89
C ALA A 598 12.88 -17.78 -16.93
N ASN A 599 12.22 -16.75 -17.47
CA ASN A 599 10.76 -16.73 -17.65
C ASN A 599 10.31 -17.89 -18.55
N LYS A 600 10.96 -18.10 -19.71
CA LYS A 600 10.66 -19.23 -20.61
C LYS A 600 10.82 -20.62 -19.95
N LEU A 601 11.67 -20.74 -18.92
CA LEU A 601 11.79 -21.97 -18.12
C LEU A 601 10.65 -22.10 -17.09
N ARG A 602 10.25 -21.01 -16.41
CA ARG A 602 9.05 -20.97 -15.56
C ARG A 602 7.79 -21.33 -16.35
N ASP A 603 7.53 -20.63 -17.45
CA ASP A 603 6.26 -20.73 -18.19
C ASP A 603 6.05 -22.15 -18.71
N ARG A 604 7.14 -22.78 -19.19
CA ARG A 604 7.13 -24.19 -19.60
C ARG A 604 6.87 -25.15 -18.44
N LEU A 605 7.35 -24.84 -17.24
CA LEU A 605 7.11 -25.65 -16.05
C LEU A 605 5.65 -25.51 -15.57
N VAL A 606 5.16 -24.28 -15.43
CA VAL A 606 3.77 -23.95 -15.06
C VAL A 606 2.76 -24.62 -15.99
N VAL A 607 2.93 -24.48 -17.31
CA VAL A 607 2.03 -25.10 -18.29
C VAL A 607 2.07 -26.63 -18.20
N ALA A 608 3.25 -27.23 -18.01
CA ALA A 608 3.38 -28.69 -17.96
C ALA A 608 2.88 -29.31 -16.64
N ARG A 609 2.85 -28.56 -15.54
CA ARG A 609 2.32 -29.02 -14.25
C ARG A 609 0.79 -29.26 -14.27
N LYS A 610 0.07 -28.62 -15.20
CA LYS A 610 -1.39 -28.81 -15.37
C LYS A 610 -1.76 -30.21 -15.92
N GLU A 611 -0.77 -31.04 -16.25
CA GLU A 611 -0.92 -32.43 -16.72
C GLU A 611 -0.94 -33.47 -15.58
N GLY A 612 -0.73 -33.07 -14.33
CA GLY A 612 -0.71 -33.95 -13.15
C GLY A 612 0.60 -34.73 -12.92
N LEU A 613 0.67 -35.43 -11.79
CA LEU A 613 1.83 -36.19 -11.33
C LEU A 613 2.06 -37.47 -12.17
N ASP A 614 3.33 -37.89 -12.30
CA ASP A 614 3.81 -39.01 -13.13
C ASP A 614 3.45 -38.94 -14.65
N SER A 615 2.95 -37.79 -15.14
CA SER A 615 2.71 -37.53 -16.56
C SER A 615 4.01 -37.43 -17.35
N GLU A 616 4.17 -38.24 -18.42
CA GLU A 616 5.35 -38.17 -19.29
C GLU A 616 5.59 -36.77 -19.88
N ARG A 617 4.53 -36.00 -20.15
CA ARG A 617 4.65 -34.65 -20.71
C ARG A 617 5.24 -33.70 -19.66
N TYR A 618 4.81 -33.83 -18.41
CA TYR A 618 5.39 -33.12 -17.28
C TYR A 618 6.85 -33.55 -17.04
N GLY A 619 7.14 -34.84 -16.91
CA GLY A 619 8.51 -35.35 -16.72
C GLY A 619 9.49 -34.96 -17.84
N ARG A 620 9.03 -34.89 -19.11
CA ARG A 620 9.82 -34.35 -20.24
C ARG A 620 10.05 -32.84 -20.14
N ALA A 621 9.04 -32.08 -19.74
CA ALA A 621 9.15 -30.63 -19.55
C ALA A 621 10.09 -30.29 -18.38
N LEU A 622 9.85 -30.89 -17.21
CA LEU A 622 10.67 -30.73 -16.00
C LEU A 622 12.13 -31.08 -16.26
N ARG A 623 12.43 -32.21 -16.92
CA ARG A 623 13.79 -32.57 -17.33
C ARG A 623 14.48 -31.43 -18.09
N SER A 624 13.83 -30.93 -19.13
CA SER A 624 14.39 -29.90 -19.99
C SER A 624 14.46 -28.52 -19.30
N VAL A 625 13.62 -28.28 -18.28
CA VAL A 625 13.72 -27.13 -17.39
C VAL A 625 14.94 -27.25 -16.47
N LEU A 626 15.15 -28.39 -15.80
CA LEU A 626 16.33 -28.62 -14.94
C LEU A 626 17.66 -28.54 -15.71
N GLU A 627 17.68 -29.04 -16.95
CA GLU A 627 18.81 -28.92 -17.88
C GLU A 627 19.05 -27.46 -18.32
N GLY A 628 17.97 -26.71 -18.55
CA GLY A 628 18.02 -25.29 -18.86
C GLY A 628 18.51 -24.43 -17.68
N LEU A 629 18.03 -24.72 -16.47
CA LEU A 629 18.46 -24.05 -15.24
C LEU A 629 19.93 -24.35 -14.91
N TYR A 630 20.39 -25.60 -15.14
CA TYR A 630 21.81 -25.91 -15.01
C TYR A 630 22.67 -25.04 -15.93
N LYS A 631 22.35 -24.95 -17.22
CA LYS A 631 23.09 -24.10 -18.18
C LYS A 631 22.91 -22.59 -17.99
N LEU A 632 21.90 -22.16 -17.23
CA LEU A 632 21.60 -20.75 -16.99
C LEU A 632 22.22 -20.24 -15.68
N VAL A 633 22.18 -21.05 -14.62
CA VAL A 633 22.59 -20.67 -13.26
C VAL A 633 23.55 -21.71 -12.66
N GLY A 634 23.22 -23.00 -12.75
CA GLY A 634 23.96 -24.06 -12.06
C GLY A 634 25.43 -24.16 -12.44
N GLU A 635 25.74 -24.14 -13.74
CA GLU A 635 27.09 -24.23 -14.30
C GLU A 635 27.97 -23.02 -13.90
N PRO A 636 27.58 -21.76 -14.18
CA PRO A 636 28.30 -20.59 -13.67
C PRO A 636 28.51 -20.57 -12.14
N VAL A 637 27.51 -20.99 -11.35
CA VAL A 637 27.63 -21.06 -9.89
C VAL A 637 28.62 -22.14 -9.46
N ILE A 638 28.52 -23.36 -9.99
CA ILE A 638 29.40 -24.46 -9.61
C ILE A 638 30.86 -24.11 -9.91
N ASP A 639 31.15 -23.52 -11.07
CA ASP A 639 32.52 -23.16 -11.43
C ASP A 639 33.03 -21.94 -10.66
N LYS A 640 32.16 -20.98 -10.31
CA LYS A 640 32.53 -19.90 -9.37
C LYS A 640 32.80 -20.42 -7.96
N LEU A 641 31.99 -21.34 -7.44
CA LEU A 641 32.21 -22.00 -6.14
C LEU A 641 33.54 -22.76 -6.11
N ARG A 642 33.87 -23.52 -7.17
CA ARG A 642 35.17 -24.18 -7.35
C ARG A 642 36.33 -23.19 -7.40
N THR A 643 36.18 -22.09 -8.14
CA THR A 643 37.18 -21.01 -8.22
C THR A 643 37.42 -20.34 -6.86
N LEU A 644 36.39 -20.26 -6.02
CA LEU A 644 36.47 -19.77 -4.63
C LEU A 644 36.95 -20.84 -3.62
N GLY A 645 37.32 -22.03 -4.07
CA GLY A 645 37.79 -23.12 -3.20
C GLY A 645 36.71 -23.75 -2.32
N VAL A 646 35.43 -23.53 -2.60
CA VAL A 646 34.31 -24.06 -1.81
C VAL A 646 34.24 -25.59 -1.98
N PRO A 647 34.43 -26.39 -0.92
CA PRO A 647 34.42 -27.84 -1.06
C PRO A 647 33.02 -28.37 -1.35
N GLU A 648 32.93 -29.43 -2.16
CA GLU A 648 31.70 -30.19 -2.30
C GLU A 648 31.22 -30.69 -0.91
N GLN A 649 29.91 -30.83 -0.76
CA GLN A 649 29.17 -31.05 0.49
C GLN A 649 29.05 -29.82 1.42
N SER A 650 29.56 -28.64 1.03
CA SER A 650 29.27 -27.36 1.71
C SER A 650 27.76 -27.03 1.73
N ARG A 651 27.33 -26.22 2.70
CA ARG A 651 25.97 -25.66 2.75
C ARG A 651 25.87 -24.46 1.80
N ILE A 652 24.82 -24.46 0.98
CA ILE A 652 24.47 -23.39 0.05
C ILE A 652 23.03 -22.95 0.36
N TRP A 653 22.78 -21.65 0.45
CA TRP A 653 21.44 -21.08 0.53
C TRP A 653 21.15 -20.31 -0.74
N TRP A 654 20.03 -20.63 -1.38
CA TRP A 654 19.43 -19.83 -2.44
C TRP A 654 18.53 -18.78 -1.80
N CYS A 655 18.81 -17.52 -2.06
CA CYS A 655 17.91 -16.41 -1.80
C CYS A 655 17.44 -15.90 -3.18
N PRO A 656 16.45 -16.55 -3.80
CA PRO A 656 15.99 -16.18 -5.14
C PRO A 656 15.33 -14.78 -5.15
N THR A 657 15.12 -14.25 -6.35
CA THR A 657 14.20 -13.13 -6.59
C THR A 657 13.29 -13.46 -7.77
N SER A 658 12.11 -12.87 -7.80
CA SER A 658 11.20 -12.89 -8.95
C SER A 658 10.97 -14.31 -9.50
N VAL A 659 11.13 -14.49 -10.81
CA VAL A 659 11.00 -15.77 -11.54
C VAL A 659 11.75 -16.95 -10.89
N PHE A 660 12.84 -16.73 -10.16
CA PHE A 660 13.62 -17.81 -9.56
C PHE A 660 12.99 -18.40 -8.28
N CYS A 661 12.03 -17.71 -7.65
CA CYS A 661 11.33 -18.24 -6.48
C CYS A 661 10.45 -19.46 -6.80
N SER A 662 9.94 -19.57 -8.03
CA SER A 662 9.14 -20.71 -8.51
C SER A 662 9.93 -21.81 -9.21
N LEU A 663 11.28 -21.74 -9.18
CA LEU A 663 12.17 -22.65 -9.91
C LEU A 663 12.98 -23.57 -8.97
N PRO A 664 13.09 -24.89 -9.26
CA PRO A 664 13.76 -25.87 -8.40
C PRO A 664 15.31 -25.81 -8.50
N LEU A 665 15.90 -24.68 -8.10
CA LEU A 665 17.35 -24.44 -8.05
C LEU A 665 18.15 -25.54 -7.33
N HIS A 666 17.58 -26.16 -6.29
CA HIS A 666 18.21 -27.27 -5.57
C HIS A 666 18.43 -28.54 -6.44
N ALA A 667 17.67 -28.72 -7.52
CA ALA A 667 17.63 -29.90 -8.37
C ALA A 667 18.21 -29.69 -9.78
N MET A 668 18.87 -28.55 -10.06
CA MET A 668 19.44 -28.26 -11.38
C MET A 668 20.34 -29.40 -11.91
N GLY A 669 20.15 -29.79 -13.16
CA GLY A 669 20.90 -30.86 -13.82
C GLY A 669 20.06 -31.69 -14.82
N PRO A 670 20.54 -32.86 -15.28
CA PRO A 670 21.79 -33.49 -14.85
C PRO A 670 23.04 -32.68 -15.22
N ILE A 671 24.02 -32.70 -14.32
CA ILE A 671 25.35 -32.14 -14.51
C ILE A 671 26.15 -33.10 -15.41
N PRO A 672 26.86 -32.62 -16.46
CA PRO A 672 27.73 -33.44 -17.29
C PRO A 672 28.78 -34.21 -16.47
N SER A 673 28.93 -35.50 -16.75
CA SER A 673 29.87 -36.39 -16.06
C SER A 673 30.24 -37.57 -16.95
N ASN A 674 31.54 -37.91 -16.99
CA ASN A 674 32.08 -38.97 -17.84
C ASN A 674 31.82 -40.39 -17.29
N ASP A 675 31.33 -40.52 -16.05
CA ASP A 675 31.01 -41.79 -15.38
C ASP A 675 29.61 -42.33 -15.72
N GLY A 676 28.83 -41.62 -16.54
CA GLY A 676 27.44 -41.96 -16.87
C GLY A 676 26.43 -41.76 -15.72
N VAL A 677 26.88 -41.31 -14.55
CA VAL A 677 26.02 -41.12 -13.37
C VAL A 677 25.35 -39.74 -13.45
N LYS A 678 24.01 -39.72 -13.50
CA LYS A 678 23.23 -38.48 -13.45
C LYS A 678 23.29 -37.85 -12.05
N ARG A 679 24.18 -36.86 -11.92
CA ARG A 679 24.35 -35.98 -10.75
C ARG A 679 23.52 -34.70 -10.94
N TYR A 680 23.04 -34.11 -9.86
CA TYR A 680 22.32 -32.81 -9.87
C TYR A 680 22.97 -31.87 -8.82
N PHE A 681 22.55 -30.61 -8.72
CA PHE A 681 23.16 -29.65 -7.78
C PHE A 681 23.20 -30.18 -6.33
N SER A 682 22.13 -30.84 -5.88
CA SER A 682 22.03 -31.51 -4.58
C SER A 682 22.94 -32.76 -4.40
N ASP A 683 23.61 -33.28 -5.43
CA ASP A 683 24.69 -34.25 -5.23
C ASP A 683 25.98 -33.55 -4.78
N LEU A 684 26.33 -32.42 -5.40
CA LEU A 684 27.59 -31.73 -5.17
C LEU A 684 27.55 -30.91 -3.87
N TYR A 685 26.43 -30.26 -3.57
CA TYR A 685 26.27 -29.37 -2.41
C TYR A 685 25.04 -29.72 -1.57
N ILE A 686 24.89 -29.07 -0.41
CA ILE A 686 23.71 -29.18 0.46
C ILE A 686 22.89 -27.89 0.34
N PRO A 687 21.92 -27.82 -0.59
CA PRO A 687 21.10 -26.63 -0.80
C PRO A 687 20.05 -26.41 0.30
N SER A 688 19.70 -25.15 0.49
CA SER A 688 18.56 -24.63 1.24
C SER A 688 18.01 -23.40 0.52
N TYR A 689 16.84 -22.93 0.90
CA TYR A 689 16.23 -21.68 0.46
C TYR A 689 16.08 -20.72 1.64
N THR A 690 15.99 -19.42 1.37
CA THR A 690 15.66 -18.38 2.36
C THR A 690 15.01 -17.19 1.64
N PRO A 691 13.90 -16.62 2.15
CA PRO A 691 13.18 -15.57 1.43
C PRO A 691 13.95 -14.24 1.37
N THR A 692 14.77 -13.95 2.39
CA THR A 692 15.51 -12.70 2.57
C THR A 692 16.91 -12.97 3.15
N LEU A 693 17.82 -12.01 3.11
CA LEU A 693 19.13 -12.16 3.76
C LEU A 693 19.05 -11.97 5.28
N SER A 694 18.17 -11.08 5.74
CA SER A 694 17.83 -10.83 7.14
C SER A 694 17.35 -12.11 7.81
N ALA A 695 16.49 -12.88 7.15
CA ALA A 695 16.09 -14.22 7.58
C ALA A 695 17.26 -15.14 7.91
N LEU A 696 18.24 -15.23 7.00
CA LEU A 696 19.42 -16.10 7.13
C LEU A 696 20.45 -15.57 8.14
N ILE A 697 20.52 -14.25 8.33
CA ILE A 697 21.35 -13.63 9.38
C ILE A 697 20.72 -13.92 10.75
N GLU A 698 19.42 -13.72 10.90
CA GLU A 698 18.68 -14.04 12.12
C GLU A 698 18.76 -15.55 12.43
N SER A 699 18.67 -16.41 11.41
CA SER A 699 18.74 -17.87 11.56
C SER A 699 20.07 -18.38 12.10
N ARG A 700 21.10 -17.54 12.13
CA ARG A 700 22.45 -17.84 12.61
C ARG A 700 22.74 -17.21 13.98
N LYS A 701 21.86 -16.37 14.52
CA LYS A 701 22.03 -15.83 15.88
C LYS A 701 21.95 -16.97 16.92
N PRO A 702 22.80 -16.96 17.96
CA PRO A 702 22.72 -17.95 19.03
C PRO A 702 21.34 -17.92 19.68
N SER A 703 20.70 -19.08 19.84
CA SER A 703 19.51 -19.15 20.69
C SER A 703 19.88 -18.75 22.13
N PRO A 704 19.00 -18.07 22.89
CA PRO A 704 18.99 -18.30 24.33
C PRO A 704 18.84 -19.81 24.52
N LYS A 705 19.67 -20.43 25.38
CA LYS A 705 19.65 -21.89 25.55
C LYS A 705 18.30 -22.32 26.11
N THR A 706 17.42 -22.79 25.23
CA THR A 706 16.20 -23.52 25.58
C THR A 706 16.62 -24.75 26.36
N SER A 707 16.44 -24.72 27.67
CA SER A 707 16.81 -25.80 28.60
C SER A 707 15.79 -26.94 28.58
N TYR A 708 15.25 -27.23 27.39
CA TYR A 708 14.23 -28.23 27.13
C TYR A 708 14.84 -29.35 26.30
N GLU A 709 14.50 -30.59 26.64
CA GLU A 709 14.75 -31.70 25.74
C GLU A 709 13.88 -31.51 24.48
N PRO A 710 14.39 -31.80 23.27
CA PRO A 710 13.58 -31.67 22.07
C PRO A 710 12.38 -32.61 22.13
N SER A 711 11.22 -32.13 21.69
CA SER A 711 9.95 -32.87 21.62
C SER A 711 9.29 -32.62 20.26
N LEU A 712 8.51 -33.58 19.78
CA LEU A 712 7.91 -33.57 18.44
C LEU A 712 6.38 -33.64 18.49
N LEU A 713 5.72 -32.70 17.82
CA LEU A 713 4.29 -32.73 17.54
C LEU A 713 4.05 -33.40 16.18
N LEU A 714 3.38 -34.56 16.18
CA LEU A 714 2.80 -35.19 14.99
C LEU A 714 1.37 -34.69 14.82
N VAL A 715 1.10 -33.99 13.73
CA VAL A 715 -0.26 -33.60 13.30
C VAL A 715 -0.63 -34.48 12.11
N ALA A 716 -1.65 -35.32 12.23
CA ALA A 716 -2.00 -36.28 11.19
C ALA A 716 -3.50 -36.34 10.93
N THR A 717 -3.88 -36.32 9.65
CA THR A 717 -5.27 -36.48 9.19
C THR A 717 -5.35 -37.53 8.07
N PRO A 718 -5.12 -38.81 8.37
CA PRO A 718 -5.29 -39.87 7.37
C PRO A 718 -6.76 -40.01 6.97
N ASP A 719 -7.01 -40.16 5.67
CA ASP A 719 -8.34 -40.38 5.08
C ASP A 719 -8.24 -41.36 3.90
N GLU A 720 -9.35 -41.63 3.20
CA GLU A 720 -9.39 -42.58 2.06
C GLU A 720 -8.49 -42.17 0.88
N SER A 721 -8.08 -40.90 0.79
CA SER A 721 -7.18 -40.36 -0.23
C SER A 721 -5.71 -40.26 0.22
N LEU A 722 -5.41 -40.46 1.51
CA LEU A 722 -4.07 -40.54 2.08
C LEU A 722 -3.83 -41.88 2.82
N PRO A 723 -3.91 -43.04 2.14
CA PRO A 723 -3.69 -44.34 2.78
C PRO A 723 -2.24 -44.55 3.26
N GLY A 724 -1.25 -43.91 2.63
CA GLY A 724 0.15 -43.93 3.03
C GLY A 724 0.44 -43.16 4.33
N ALA A 725 -0.39 -42.16 4.67
CA ALA A 725 -0.28 -41.39 5.91
C ALA A 725 -0.26 -42.27 7.17
N PHE A 726 -1.03 -43.37 7.21
CA PHE A 726 -0.98 -44.33 8.32
C PHE A 726 0.43 -44.91 8.53
N GLY A 727 1.09 -45.32 7.44
CA GLY A 727 2.45 -45.83 7.50
C GLY A 727 3.48 -44.76 7.84
N GLU A 728 3.24 -43.50 7.48
CA GLU A 728 4.11 -42.39 7.91
C GLU A 728 3.95 -42.10 9.41
N MET A 729 2.71 -42.09 9.93
CA MET A 729 2.44 -41.96 11.37
C MET A 729 3.17 -43.02 12.21
N GLU A 730 3.16 -44.29 11.79
CA GLU A 730 3.86 -45.38 12.49
C GLU A 730 5.38 -45.12 12.60
N ILE A 731 6.01 -44.61 11.54
CA ILE A 731 7.43 -44.23 11.58
C ILE A 731 7.64 -43.13 12.61
N ILE A 732 6.85 -42.06 12.57
CA ILE A 732 7.04 -40.91 13.46
C ILE A 732 6.80 -41.31 14.91
N GLN A 733 5.79 -42.13 15.20
CA GLN A 733 5.55 -42.67 16.53
C GLN A 733 6.68 -43.58 17.03
N SER A 734 7.37 -44.32 16.14
CA SER A 734 8.57 -45.09 16.52
C SER A 734 9.74 -44.21 17.02
N LEU A 735 9.77 -42.93 16.64
CA LEU A 735 10.77 -41.95 17.10
C LEU A 735 10.60 -41.59 18.59
N ASN A 736 9.49 -41.97 19.24
CA ASN A 736 9.29 -41.81 20.69
C ASN A 736 10.38 -42.51 21.54
N SER A 737 11.13 -43.45 20.92
CA SER A 737 12.34 -44.07 21.48
C SER A 737 13.60 -43.17 21.48
N ARG A 738 13.53 -41.96 20.90
CA ARG A 738 14.65 -41.02 20.70
C ARG A 738 14.32 -39.56 21.05
N VAL A 739 13.06 -39.18 20.88
CA VAL A 739 12.52 -37.82 21.07
C VAL A 739 11.05 -37.98 21.48
N PRO A 740 10.53 -37.38 22.56
CA PRO A 740 9.11 -37.52 22.92
C PRO A 740 8.17 -37.08 21.81
N VAL A 741 7.18 -37.90 21.45
CA VAL A 741 6.22 -37.64 20.36
C VAL A 741 4.80 -37.48 20.91
N ALA A 742 4.22 -36.29 20.77
CA ALA A 742 2.80 -36.05 20.95
C ALA A 742 2.07 -36.22 19.61
N THR A 743 0.94 -36.92 19.57
CA THR A 743 0.14 -37.10 18.34
C THR A 743 -1.22 -36.41 18.47
N LEU A 744 -1.52 -35.52 17.51
CA LEU A 744 -2.86 -35.00 17.24
C LEU A 744 -3.39 -35.69 15.98
N CYS A 745 -4.47 -36.46 16.13
CA CYS A 745 -5.11 -37.21 15.04
C CYS A 745 -6.61 -37.32 15.28
N GLY A 746 -7.40 -37.41 14.20
CA GLY A 746 -8.86 -37.39 14.27
C GLY A 746 -9.37 -36.15 15.01
N LYS A 747 -10.41 -36.31 15.85
CA LYS A 747 -11.03 -35.23 16.65
C LYS A 747 -10.11 -34.39 17.57
N ASN A 748 -8.84 -34.75 17.71
CA ASN A 748 -7.86 -33.96 18.47
C ASN A 748 -7.02 -33.03 17.55
N ALA A 749 -7.06 -33.23 16.23
CA ALA A 749 -6.37 -32.40 15.24
C ALA A 749 -7.29 -31.24 14.77
N THR A 750 -7.53 -30.30 15.67
CA THR A 750 -8.26 -29.04 15.43
C THR A 750 -7.29 -27.86 15.34
N SER A 751 -7.67 -26.73 14.72
CA SER A 751 -6.80 -25.55 14.53
C SER A 751 -6.22 -25.07 15.87
N ALA A 752 -7.08 -24.90 16.88
CA ALA A 752 -6.67 -24.53 18.23
C ALA A 752 -5.77 -25.58 18.90
N GLY A 753 -6.05 -26.88 18.73
CA GLY A 753 -5.24 -27.97 19.28
C GLY A 753 -3.83 -28.02 18.68
N VAL A 754 -3.71 -27.80 17.37
CA VAL A 754 -2.43 -27.71 16.67
C VAL A 754 -1.65 -26.48 17.08
N VAL A 755 -2.28 -25.29 17.11
CA VAL A 755 -1.64 -24.03 17.53
C VAL A 755 -1.08 -24.14 18.95
N GLU A 756 -1.84 -24.69 19.90
CA GLU A 756 -1.36 -24.88 21.27
C GLU A 756 -0.25 -25.95 21.33
N GLY A 757 -0.38 -27.05 20.58
CA GLY A 757 0.67 -28.06 20.44
C GLY A 757 2.00 -27.47 19.97
N LEU A 758 1.97 -26.58 18.96
CA LEU A 758 3.16 -25.94 18.39
C LEU A 758 3.89 -24.98 19.34
N ARG A 759 3.22 -24.49 20.39
CA ARG A 759 3.86 -23.63 21.42
C ARG A 759 4.78 -24.42 22.35
N HIS A 760 4.48 -25.70 22.58
CA HIS A 760 5.18 -26.55 23.56
C HIS A 760 6.15 -27.57 22.93
N HIS A 761 6.17 -27.70 21.60
CA HIS A 761 7.00 -28.68 20.90
C HIS A 761 8.03 -28.01 19.98
N GLY A 762 9.31 -28.31 20.19
CA GLY A 762 10.41 -27.76 19.39
C GLY A 762 10.43 -28.31 17.96
N PHE A 763 9.92 -29.52 17.74
CA PHE A 763 9.76 -30.11 16.41
C PHE A 763 8.28 -30.28 16.04
N ALA A 764 7.95 -30.16 14.76
CA ALA A 764 6.63 -30.45 14.21
C ALA A 764 6.73 -31.32 12.95
N HIS A 765 5.78 -32.22 12.76
CA HIS A 765 5.62 -33.01 11.55
C HIS A 765 4.14 -33.11 11.18
N PHE A 766 3.78 -32.60 10.01
CA PHE A 766 2.42 -32.60 9.48
C PHE A 766 2.27 -33.68 8.41
N VAL A 767 1.24 -34.52 8.53
CA VAL A 767 0.83 -35.56 7.56
C VAL A 767 -0.64 -35.33 7.22
N CYS A 768 -0.90 -34.43 6.26
CA CYS A 768 -2.24 -33.95 5.94
C CYS A 768 -2.32 -33.33 4.54
N HIS A 769 -3.53 -32.99 4.08
CA HIS A 769 -3.69 -32.22 2.84
C HIS A 769 -3.28 -30.76 3.04
N GLY A 770 -2.54 -30.22 2.08
CA GLY A 770 -2.37 -28.78 1.92
C GLY A 770 -3.33 -28.24 0.86
N THR A 771 -3.97 -27.09 1.11
CA THR A 771 -4.75 -26.35 0.11
C THR A 771 -4.07 -25.03 -0.23
N LEU A 772 -4.23 -24.61 -1.48
CA LEU A 772 -3.77 -23.33 -1.99
C LEU A 772 -4.77 -22.84 -3.03
N GLU A 773 -5.35 -21.66 -2.82
CA GLU A 773 -6.27 -21.00 -3.76
C GLU A 773 -5.51 -19.88 -4.49
N THR A 774 -5.59 -19.87 -5.82
CA THR A 774 -4.99 -18.79 -6.64
C THR A 774 -5.59 -17.44 -6.25
N GLY A 775 -4.76 -16.39 -6.20
CA GLY A 775 -5.14 -15.05 -5.74
C GLY A 775 -5.28 -14.89 -4.22
N LYS A 776 -5.42 -15.97 -3.45
CA LYS A 776 -5.70 -15.96 -2.00
C LYS A 776 -4.61 -16.67 -1.15
N PRO A 777 -3.39 -16.13 -1.04
CA PRO A 777 -2.32 -16.81 -0.30
C PRO A 777 -2.59 -16.95 1.21
N PHE A 778 -3.35 -16.05 1.82
CA PHE A 778 -3.68 -16.14 3.25
C PHE A 778 -4.64 -17.29 3.60
N ASP A 779 -5.44 -17.74 2.63
CA ASP A 779 -6.36 -18.87 2.77
C ASP A 779 -5.67 -20.23 2.53
N ALA A 780 -4.42 -20.23 2.08
CA ALA A 780 -3.61 -21.45 2.00
C ALA A 780 -3.55 -22.11 3.38
N SER A 781 -3.81 -23.42 3.47
CA SER A 781 -4.04 -24.06 4.77
C SER A 781 -3.69 -25.53 4.80
N PHE A 782 -3.39 -26.04 6.00
CA PHE A 782 -3.49 -27.47 6.27
C PHE A 782 -4.95 -27.82 6.52
N LYS A 783 -5.49 -28.85 5.84
CA LYS A 783 -6.78 -29.43 6.24
C LYS A 783 -6.59 -30.16 7.56
N LEU A 784 -7.58 -29.99 8.44
CA LEU A 784 -7.66 -30.58 9.76
C LEU A 784 -8.94 -31.43 9.87
N PHE A 785 -9.26 -31.91 11.08
CA PHE A 785 -10.42 -32.79 11.28
C PHE A 785 -11.76 -32.09 11.00
N ASP A 786 -12.76 -32.87 10.58
CA ASP A 786 -14.14 -32.41 10.29
C ASP A 786 -14.26 -31.22 9.30
N GLY A 787 -13.25 -31.02 8.45
CA GLY A 787 -13.20 -29.91 7.51
C GLY A 787 -12.64 -28.60 8.07
N GLU A 788 -12.15 -28.58 9.32
CA GLU A 788 -11.35 -27.46 9.82
C GLU A 788 -10.13 -27.18 8.92
N ARG A 789 -9.67 -25.93 8.93
CA ARG A 789 -8.46 -25.48 8.23
C ARG A 789 -7.57 -24.78 9.25
N LEU A 790 -6.26 -25.03 9.22
CA LEU A 790 -5.26 -24.17 9.85
C LEU A 790 -4.62 -23.32 8.76
N THR A 791 -5.07 -22.08 8.64
CA THR A 791 -4.68 -21.13 7.59
C THR A 791 -3.30 -20.53 7.81
N LEU A 792 -2.72 -20.04 6.72
CA LEU A 792 -1.47 -19.30 6.69
C LEU A 792 -1.51 -18.11 7.66
N LEU A 793 -2.64 -17.42 7.78
CA LEU A 793 -2.79 -16.27 8.67
C LEU A 793 -2.96 -16.67 10.16
N GLU A 794 -3.68 -17.75 10.48
CA GLU A 794 -3.73 -18.31 11.85
C GLU A 794 -2.35 -18.77 12.31
N ILE A 795 -1.59 -19.43 11.43
CA ILE A 795 -0.19 -19.77 11.67
C ILE A 795 0.58 -18.49 12.01
N VAL A 796 0.59 -17.48 11.14
CA VAL A 796 1.28 -16.19 11.34
C VAL A 796 0.96 -15.56 12.70
N ARG A 797 -0.31 -15.54 13.11
CA ARG A 797 -0.76 -14.99 14.41
C ARG A 797 -0.20 -15.74 15.63
N SER A 798 0.17 -17.01 15.50
CA SER A 798 0.35 -17.93 16.63
C SER A 798 1.58 -17.70 17.53
N ARG A 799 2.59 -16.92 17.06
CA ARG A 799 3.87 -16.58 17.73
C ARG A 799 4.55 -17.79 18.42
N LEU A 800 5.46 -18.47 17.71
CA LEU A 800 6.00 -19.80 18.06
C LEU A 800 7.54 -19.82 18.28
N PRO A 801 8.07 -19.06 19.26
CA PRO A 801 9.52 -18.86 19.44
C PRO A 801 10.31 -20.12 19.86
N ALA A 802 9.62 -21.20 20.27
CA ALA A 802 10.22 -22.48 20.62
C ALA A 802 10.57 -23.37 19.40
N GLY A 803 10.08 -23.04 18.20
CA GLY A 803 10.21 -23.89 17.01
C GLY A 803 11.66 -24.04 16.51
N GLU A 804 12.24 -25.23 16.61
CA GLU A 804 13.52 -25.58 16.00
C GLU A 804 13.37 -26.12 14.57
N PHE A 805 12.41 -27.03 14.34
CA PHE A 805 12.29 -27.74 13.07
C PHE A 805 10.85 -28.16 12.73
N ALA A 806 10.40 -27.88 11.51
CA ALA A 806 9.12 -28.41 10.99
C ALA A 806 9.33 -29.22 9.71
N PHE A 807 8.56 -30.30 9.54
CA PHE A 807 8.49 -31.08 8.32
C PHE A 807 7.03 -31.14 7.86
N LEU A 808 6.76 -30.67 6.64
CA LEU A 808 5.41 -30.51 6.10
C LEU A 808 5.17 -31.56 4.99
N ALA A 809 4.75 -32.78 5.37
CA ALA A 809 4.29 -33.81 4.45
C ALA A 809 2.83 -33.52 4.04
N ALA A 810 2.68 -32.44 3.26
CA ALA A 810 1.43 -31.96 2.70
C ALA A 810 1.71 -31.34 1.32
N CYS A 811 0.73 -31.28 0.43
CA CYS A 811 0.91 -30.71 -0.92
C CYS A 811 1.03 -29.17 -0.91
N HIS A 812 1.74 -28.61 -1.90
CA HIS A 812 1.80 -27.17 -2.21
C HIS A 812 2.35 -26.24 -1.10
N THR A 813 3.01 -26.79 -0.08
CA THR A 813 3.39 -26.01 1.12
C THR A 813 4.48 -24.96 0.86
N ALA A 814 5.20 -25.06 -0.25
CA ALA A 814 6.18 -24.10 -0.73
C ALA A 814 5.92 -23.67 -2.19
N GLU A 815 4.64 -23.72 -2.62
CA GLU A 815 4.25 -23.26 -3.95
C GLU A 815 4.10 -21.74 -4.03
N LEU A 816 4.36 -21.19 -5.22
CA LEU A 816 3.92 -19.87 -5.64
C LEU A 816 3.08 -20.04 -6.92
N THR A 817 1.87 -19.48 -6.92
CA THR A 817 0.93 -19.48 -8.06
C THR A 817 1.24 -18.35 -9.04
N ASP A 818 0.64 -18.40 -10.23
CA ASP A 818 0.81 -17.36 -11.28
C ASP A 818 0.39 -15.95 -10.78
N GLU A 819 -0.58 -15.89 -9.87
CA GLU A 819 -1.07 -14.65 -9.22
C GLU A 819 -0.35 -14.32 -7.90
N SER A 820 0.62 -15.12 -7.45
CA SER A 820 1.46 -14.78 -6.29
C SER A 820 2.47 -13.67 -6.62
N ILE A 821 2.75 -12.77 -5.68
CA ILE A 821 3.93 -11.90 -5.76
C ILE A 821 5.14 -12.73 -5.32
N ALA A 822 5.98 -13.13 -6.27
CA ALA A 822 7.02 -14.13 -6.06
C ALA A 822 8.07 -13.74 -5.01
N ASP A 823 8.30 -12.43 -4.84
CA ASP A 823 9.25 -11.85 -3.90
C ASP A 823 8.69 -11.65 -2.47
N GLU A 824 7.39 -11.85 -2.24
CA GLU A 824 6.80 -11.85 -0.89
C GLU A 824 6.87 -13.21 -0.20
N GLY A 825 6.96 -14.31 -0.95
CA GLY A 825 7.06 -15.66 -0.38
C GLY A 825 5.85 -16.06 0.48
N LEU A 826 4.63 -15.72 0.07
CA LEU A 826 3.40 -15.99 0.83
C LEU A 826 2.93 -17.45 0.69
N HIS A 827 3.66 -18.39 1.31
CA HIS A 827 3.34 -19.82 1.30
C HIS A 827 3.54 -20.48 2.69
N LEU A 828 2.86 -21.61 2.95
CA LEU A 828 2.79 -22.23 4.28
C LEU A 828 4.16 -22.50 4.93
N THR A 829 5.13 -22.96 4.16
CA THR A 829 6.52 -23.19 4.59
C THR A 829 7.18 -21.91 5.09
N ALA A 830 6.99 -20.78 4.41
CA ALA A 830 7.49 -19.47 4.82
C ALA A 830 6.69 -18.90 6.00
N ALA A 831 5.40 -19.22 6.14
CA ALA A 831 4.59 -18.78 7.27
C ALA A 831 4.91 -19.53 8.57
N VAL A 832 4.95 -20.87 8.55
CA VAL A 832 5.40 -21.70 9.70
C VAL A 832 6.80 -21.24 10.17
N GLN A 833 7.66 -20.96 9.19
CA GLN A 833 8.98 -20.40 9.39
C GLN A 833 8.97 -18.99 10.01
N TYR A 834 8.14 -18.08 9.48
CA TYR A 834 7.94 -16.73 9.99
C TYR A 834 7.46 -16.71 11.45
N CYS A 835 6.77 -17.76 11.90
CA CYS A 835 6.31 -17.86 13.29
C CYS A 835 7.41 -18.17 14.30
N GLY A 836 8.57 -18.64 13.86
CA GLY A 836 9.72 -18.93 14.71
C GLY A 836 10.55 -20.15 14.28
N PHE A 837 10.00 -21.06 13.47
CA PHE A 837 10.67 -22.32 13.10
C PHE A 837 11.98 -22.11 12.31
N ARG A 838 13.12 -22.42 12.94
CA ARG A 838 14.49 -22.19 12.40
C ARG A 838 14.74 -22.83 11.03
N SER A 839 14.06 -23.93 10.77
CA SER A 839 14.28 -24.81 9.63
C SER A 839 12.95 -25.48 9.28
N VAL A 840 12.54 -25.43 8.02
CA VAL A 840 11.31 -26.07 7.56
C VAL A 840 11.58 -26.91 6.31
N VAL A 841 11.11 -28.16 6.27
CA VAL A 841 10.99 -28.97 5.05
C VAL A 841 9.58 -28.82 4.51
N GLY A 842 9.44 -28.58 3.21
CA GLY A 842 8.17 -28.48 2.52
C GLY A 842 8.26 -28.96 1.07
N THR A 843 7.17 -28.75 0.35
CA THR A 843 6.86 -29.27 -0.99
C THR A 843 6.56 -28.12 -1.93
N ILE A 844 7.28 -27.98 -3.05
CA ILE A 844 6.97 -26.89 -4.01
C ILE A 844 5.57 -27.11 -4.64
N TRP A 845 5.11 -28.36 -4.75
CA TRP A 845 3.95 -28.80 -5.53
C TRP A 845 3.21 -29.99 -4.87
N GLU A 846 2.29 -30.62 -5.61
CA GLU A 846 1.65 -31.90 -5.29
C GLU A 846 2.68 -33.02 -5.03
N MET A 847 2.40 -33.85 -4.03
CA MET A 847 3.24 -34.95 -3.56
C MET A 847 2.50 -36.28 -3.66
N ALA A 848 3.20 -37.34 -4.07
CA ALA A 848 2.63 -38.69 -4.01
C ALA A 848 2.63 -39.21 -2.55
N ASP A 849 1.46 -39.53 -2.01
CA ASP A 849 1.24 -40.07 -0.66
C ASP A 849 2.21 -41.22 -0.29
N ILE A 850 2.40 -42.18 -1.20
CA ILE A 850 3.32 -43.32 -1.03
C ILE A 850 4.80 -42.95 -0.81
N ASP A 851 5.23 -41.72 -1.15
CA ASP A 851 6.61 -41.26 -0.96
C ASP A 851 6.86 -40.68 0.44
N GLY A 852 5.83 -40.28 1.19
CA GLY A 852 5.97 -39.67 2.52
C GLY A 852 6.62 -40.62 3.53
N HIS A 853 6.01 -41.79 3.72
CA HIS A 853 6.55 -42.89 4.53
C HIS A 853 8.05 -43.15 4.24
N GLU A 854 8.45 -43.41 2.98
CA GLU A 854 9.87 -43.68 2.69
C GLU A 854 10.77 -42.45 2.91
N LEU A 855 10.32 -41.24 2.54
CA LEU A 855 11.15 -40.04 2.71
C LEU A 855 11.40 -39.75 4.20
N SER A 856 10.34 -39.74 5.01
CA SER A 856 10.40 -39.44 6.44
C SER A 856 11.20 -40.49 7.22
N GLU A 857 11.10 -41.78 6.85
CA GLU A 857 11.93 -42.83 7.44
C GLU A 857 13.43 -42.53 7.25
N ASN A 858 13.82 -42.17 6.03
CA ASN A 858 15.21 -41.88 5.68
C ASN A 858 15.68 -40.54 6.25
N PHE A 859 14.80 -39.54 6.28
CA PHE A 859 15.07 -38.22 6.85
C PHE A 859 15.40 -38.34 8.33
N TYR A 860 14.50 -38.91 9.15
CA TYR A 860 14.72 -38.98 10.59
C TYR A 860 15.83 -39.96 11.00
N LYS A 861 16.07 -41.03 10.22
CA LYS A 861 17.27 -41.88 10.38
C LYS A 861 18.58 -41.10 10.20
N SER A 862 18.62 -40.13 9.27
CA SER A 862 19.79 -39.26 9.07
C SER A 862 19.89 -38.14 10.13
N MET A 863 18.78 -37.46 10.43
CA MET A 863 18.72 -36.37 11.41
C MET A 863 19.13 -36.81 12.83
N PHE A 864 18.65 -37.98 13.25
CA PHE A 864 18.99 -38.61 14.54
C PHE A 864 20.15 -39.63 14.44
N SER A 865 21.07 -39.46 13.48
CA SER A 865 22.31 -40.25 13.41
C SER A 865 23.37 -39.73 14.39
N ARG A 866 24.15 -40.66 14.97
CA ARG A 866 25.26 -40.32 15.89
C ARG A 866 26.35 -39.46 15.23
N ASN A 867 26.51 -39.60 13.91
CA ASN A 867 27.46 -38.84 13.10
C ASN A 867 27.15 -37.32 13.06
N GLY A 868 26.02 -36.87 13.62
CA GLY A 868 25.66 -35.46 13.79
C GLY A 868 25.84 -34.91 15.21
N GLU A 869 26.31 -35.69 16.18
CA GLU A 869 26.48 -35.24 17.57
C GLU A 869 27.34 -33.96 17.67
N GLY A 870 26.97 -33.05 18.57
CA GLY A 870 27.52 -31.69 18.65
C GLY A 870 26.98 -30.68 17.62
N VAL A 871 26.34 -31.12 16.53
CA VAL A 871 25.72 -30.23 15.52
C VAL A 871 24.22 -30.01 15.83
N GLY A 872 23.76 -28.77 15.80
CA GLY A 872 22.35 -28.41 16.03
C GLY A 872 21.38 -28.92 14.96
N TYR A 873 20.13 -29.21 15.33
CA TYR A 873 19.17 -29.94 14.49
C TYR A 873 18.83 -29.23 13.17
N HIS A 874 18.68 -27.90 13.18
CA HIS A 874 18.46 -27.05 12.00
C HIS A 874 19.61 -27.10 10.95
N LEU A 875 20.80 -27.58 11.33
CA LEU A 875 21.90 -27.85 10.39
C LEU A 875 21.85 -29.28 9.83
N ARG A 876 21.36 -30.25 10.64
CA ARG A 876 21.21 -31.65 10.23
C ARG A 876 20.07 -31.85 9.23
N SER A 877 18.96 -31.14 9.41
CA SER A 877 17.74 -31.25 8.59
C SER A 877 18.00 -31.11 7.08
N ALA A 878 18.78 -30.13 6.62
CA ALA A 878 19.09 -29.99 5.19
C ALA A 878 19.91 -31.17 4.63
N ARG A 879 20.85 -31.71 5.42
CA ARG A 879 21.63 -32.90 5.04
C ARG A 879 20.73 -34.13 5.02
N ALA A 880 19.84 -34.28 6.00
CA ALA A 880 18.86 -35.35 6.05
C ALA A 880 17.91 -35.34 4.85
N LEU A 881 17.38 -34.17 4.44
CA LEU A 881 16.53 -34.06 3.25
C LEU A 881 17.28 -34.44 1.97
N ARG A 882 18.50 -33.90 1.80
CA ARG A 882 19.37 -34.24 0.68
C ARG A 882 19.62 -35.75 0.61
N ASP A 883 20.01 -36.37 1.71
CA ASP A 883 20.40 -37.78 1.71
C ASP A 883 19.18 -38.71 1.51
N ALA A 884 18.01 -38.33 2.03
CA ALA A 884 16.75 -39.02 1.80
C ALA A 884 16.26 -38.92 0.34
N THR A 885 16.18 -37.71 -0.23
CA THR A 885 15.82 -37.49 -1.64
C THR A 885 16.82 -38.14 -2.61
N ARG A 886 18.11 -38.13 -2.28
CA ARG A 886 19.17 -38.82 -3.04
C ARG A 886 19.04 -40.35 -3.00
N LYS A 887 18.53 -40.93 -1.90
CA LYS A 887 18.20 -42.36 -1.82
C LYS A 887 16.94 -42.66 -2.65
N MET A 888 15.87 -41.88 -2.47
CA MET A 888 14.61 -41.98 -3.24
C MET A 888 14.88 -41.96 -4.76
N ARG A 889 15.69 -41.01 -5.26
CA ARG A 889 16.07 -40.89 -6.67
C ARG A 889 16.82 -42.10 -7.25
N ARG A 890 17.38 -42.99 -6.41
CA ARG A 890 18.06 -44.23 -6.84
C ARG A 890 17.10 -45.42 -6.95
N LYS A 891 15.84 -45.29 -6.52
CA LYS A 891 14.81 -46.33 -6.60
C LYS A 891 14.39 -46.54 -8.05
N LYS A 892 14.29 -47.80 -8.49
CA LYS A 892 13.82 -48.14 -9.85
C LYS A 892 12.37 -47.68 -10.01
N GLY A 893 12.09 -46.94 -11.09
CA GLY A 893 10.76 -46.38 -11.38
C GLY A 893 10.48 -45.00 -10.80
N MET A 894 11.42 -44.40 -10.05
CA MET A 894 11.26 -43.03 -9.55
C MET A 894 11.31 -42.00 -10.70
N THR A 895 10.25 -41.21 -10.85
CA THR A 895 10.16 -40.09 -11.81
C THR A 895 10.95 -38.86 -11.31
N LEU A 896 10.98 -37.74 -12.02
CA LEU A 896 11.73 -36.56 -11.57
C LEU A 896 10.95 -35.76 -10.53
N GLU A 897 9.73 -35.40 -10.92
CA GLU A 897 8.73 -34.64 -10.20
C GLU A 897 8.60 -35.05 -8.72
N ARG A 898 8.60 -36.35 -8.45
CA ARG A 898 8.47 -36.92 -7.10
C ARG A 898 9.60 -36.51 -6.14
N TRP A 899 10.88 -36.68 -6.52
CA TRP A 899 12.00 -36.30 -5.63
C TRP A 899 12.38 -34.81 -5.72
N VAL A 900 12.05 -34.12 -6.82
CA VAL A 900 12.31 -32.68 -7.03
C VAL A 900 11.34 -31.80 -6.23
N ASN A 901 10.25 -32.36 -5.73
CA ASN A 901 9.26 -31.59 -4.97
C ASN A 901 9.80 -31.05 -3.63
N PHE A 902 10.80 -31.71 -3.03
CA PHE A 902 11.16 -31.47 -1.63
C PHE A 902 12.22 -30.36 -1.45
N VAL A 903 11.84 -29.34 -0.68
CA VAL A 903 12.67 -28.15 -0.41
C VAL A 903 12.90 -27.94 1.09
N HIS A 904 14.04 -27.31 1.40
CA HIS A 904 14.47 -27.00 2.77
C HIS A 904 14.67 -25.49 2.92
N TYR A 905 13.89 -24.84 3.77
CA TYR A 905 13.91 -23.40 4.03
C TYR A 905 14.57 -23.07 5.39
N VAL A 906 15.21 -21.90 5.49
CA VAL A 906 15.93 -21.42 6.70
C VAL A 906 15.70 -19.92 6.95
N TYR A 907 15.41 -19.56 8.21
CA TYR A 907 15.02 -18.23 8.73
C TYR A 907 15.01 -18.32 10.27
N ILE A 908 15.03 -17.21 11.03
CA ILE A 908 14.53 -17.18 12.42
C ILE A 908 13.68 -15.94 12.63
N LEU A 909 12.66 -16.05 13.48
CA LEU A 909 12.14 -14.90 14.20
C LEU A 909 12.44 -15.01 15.70
N HIS A 910 13.34 -14.12 16.12
CA HIS A 910 13.47 -13.57 17.46
C HIS A 910 14.21 -14.28 18.59
N LEU A 911 14.44 -13.47 19.64
CA LEU A 911 15.40 -13.69 20.72
C LEU A 911 14.89 -12.97 21.99
N GLU A 912 13.95 -13.59 22.73
CA GLU A 912 13.48 -13.03 24.01
C GLU A 912 14.63 -12.98 25.03
N TYR A 913 15.14 -11.79 25.35
CA TYR A 913 16.32 -11.68 26.22
C TYR A 913 15.95 -11.39 27.69
N ARG A 914 15.21 -12.33 28.30
CA ARG A 914 14.84 -12.29 29.73
C ARG A 914 16.06 -12.38 30.66
N LEU A 915 16.74 -11.26 30.88
CA LEU A 915 17.84 -11.10 31.82
C LEU A 915 17.39 -11.27 33.28
N ARG A 916 17.49 -12.51 33.79
CA ARG A 916 17.57 -12.74 35.24
C ARG A 916 18.85 -12.08 35.77
N LYS A 917 18.71 -11.08 36.63
CA LYS A 917 19.84 -10.39 37.29
C LYS A 917 20.75 -11.40 38.00
N VAL A 918 22.02 -11.46 37.60
CA VAL A 918 23.10 -12.12 38.35
C VAL A 918 24.18 -11.09 38.62
N ASN A 919 24.23 -10.57 39.85
CA ASN A 919 25.22 -9.55 40.24
C ASN A 919 26.63 -10.14 40.27
N LYS A 920 27.49 -9.78 39.31
CA LYS A 920 28.95 -9.79 39.45
C LYS A 920 29.56 -8.58 38.76
N SER A 921 30.29 -7.77 39.54
CA SER A 921 31.00 -6.58 39.07
C SER A 921 32.37 -6.94 38.46
N PRO A 922 32.76 -6.30 37.34
CA PRO A 922 34.12 -6.36 36.81
C PRO A 922 35.01 -5.25 37.39
N PRO A 923 36.33 -5.46 37.54
CA PRO A 923 37.29 -4.40 37.87
C PRO A 923 37.80 -3.65 36.61
N SER A 924 38.36 -2.46 36.84
CA SER A 924 39.19 -1.68 35.90
C SER A 924 40.41 -2.49 35.37
N ASN A 925 41.14 -2.12 34.30
CA ASN A 925 41.70 -0.79 34.01
C ASN A 925 42.38 -0.70 32.61
N THR A 926 42.85 0.49 32.21
CA THR A 926 43.88 0.81 31.16
C THR A 926 43.58 0.51 29.68
N ARG A 927 44.24 1.15 28.68
CA ARG A 927 44.64 2.56 28.40
C ARG A 927 45.40 2.63 27.04
N GLY A 928 45.20 3.68 26.23
CA GLY A 928 46.00 4.01 25.03
C GLY A 928 45.48 3.40 23.71
N GLY A 929 45.75 3.95 22.51
CA GLY A 929 46.55 5.14 22.13
C GLY A 929 46.10 5.75 20.77
N TRP A 930 46.71 6.84 20.30
CA TRP A 930 46.17 7.73 19.25
C TRP A 930 47.02 7.85 17.95
N LEU A 931 46.34 8.00 16.80
CA LEU A 931 46.76 8.70 15.55
C LEU A 931 47.93 8.10 14.68
N PRO A 932 48.32 8.67 13.50
CA PRO A 932 47.60 8.53 12.20
C PRO A 932 48.54 8.41 10.94
N TRP A 933 47.99 8.43 9.69
CA TRP A 933 48.39 9.28 8.51
C TRP A 933 47.87 8.79 7.13
N LEU A 934 48.00 9.66 6.11
CA LEU A 934 47.44 9.69 4.73
C LEU A 934 48.57 9.76 3.65
N PRO A 935 48.39 10.10 2.33
CA PRO A 935 47.38 9.70 1.30
C PRO A 935 47.98 9.05 -0.02
N PRO A 936 47.99 9.63 -1.27
CA PRO A 936 47.25 9.07 -2.44
C PRO A 936 48.01 8.99 -3.81
N GLN A 937 47.34 8.52 -4.89
CA GLN A 937 47.33 8.98 -6.33
C GLN A 937 46.86 7.84 -7.30
N ILE A 938 45.82 8.02 -8.15
CA ILE A 938 45.72 8.61 -9.52
C ILE A 938 46.33 7.77 -10.67
N ILE A 939 45.50 7.41 -11.68
CA ILE A 939 45.77 7.40 -13.16
C ILE A 939 44.45 7.10 -13.94
N GLU A 940 44.39 7.47 -15.23
CA GLU A 940 43.18 7.54 -16.07
C GLU A 940 43.07 6.42 -17.16
N MET A 941 42.11 6.60 -18.10
CA MET A 941 41.89 5.92 -19.39
C MET A 941 41.13 4.56 -19.35
N GLY A 942 40.25 4.24 -20.32
CA GLY A 942 39.75 5.03 -21.46
C GLY A 942 38.59 4.34 -22.21
N LEU A 943 37.81 5.11 -22.98
CA LEU A 943 36.57 4.66 -23.66
C LEU A 943 36.83 4.05 -25.05
N GLN A 944 36.19 2.90 -25.35
CA GLN A 944 35.90 2.45 -26.72
C GLN A 944 34.57 1.68 -26.78
N THR A 945 33.84 1.80 -27.90
CA THR A 945 32.47 1.27 -28.09
C THR A 945 32.30 0.55 -29.44
N PRO A 946 31.70 -0.66 -29.50
CA PRO A 946 31.23 -1.31 -30.73
C PRO A 946 29.74 -1.00 -31.05
N PRO A 947 29.28 -1.25 -32.30
CA PRO A 947 27.94 -0.85 -32.78
C PRO A 947 26.82 -1.88 -32.54
N PRO A 948 25.53 -1.47 -32.64
CA PRO A 948 24.37 -2.34 -32.42
C PRO A 948 23.96 -3.14 -33.66
N SER A 949 23.45 -4.36 -33.45
CA SER A 949 22.77 -5.18 -34.47
C SER A 949 21.39 -5.62 -33.99
N HIS A 950 20.38 -5.54 -34.86
CA HIS A 950 18.96 -5.68 -34.51
C HIS A 950 18.58 -7.01 -33.82
N CYS A 951 17.80 -6.93 -32.74
CA CYS A 951 16.94 -8.01 -32.27
C CYS A 951 15.60 -7.43 -31.77
N THR A 952 14.49 -8.12 -32.03
CA THR A 952 13.13 -7.68 -31.66
C THR A 952 12.77 -8.13 -30.23
N ILE A 953 12.26 -7.20 -29.42
CA ILE A 953 11.86 -7.43 -28.02
C ILE A 953 10.34 -7.19 -27.87
N ALA A 954 9.72 -7.89 -26.91
CA ALA A 954 8.30 -7.78 -26.58
C ALA A 954 7.96 -6.47 -25.81
N ARG A 955 6.66 -6.17 -25.69
CA ARG A 955 6.15 -4.88 -25.20
C ARG A 955 6.13 -4.81 -23.66
N PRO A 956 6.43 -3.65 -23.05
CA PRO A 956 5.98 -3.34 -21.68
C PRO A 956 4.50 -2.91 -21.60
N CYS A 957 3.91 -2.55 -22.73
CA CYS A 957 2.55 -2.04 -22.86
C CYS A 957 1.50 -3.16 -22.90
N GLU A 958 1.25 -3.80 -21.77
CA GLU A 958 0.10 -4.72 -21.58
C GLU A 958 -0.89 -4.23 -20.51
N PHE A 959 -0.57 -3.12 -19.81
CA PHE A 959 -1.58 -2.36 -19.05
C PHE A 959 -2.46 -1.45 -19.93
N PHE A 960 -2.05 -1.21 -21.19
CA PHE A 960 -2.81 -0.46 -22.20
C PHE A 960 -2.57 -1.02 -23.62
N ALA A 961 -3.67 -1.28 -24.34
CA ALA A 961 -3.81 -1.64 -25.76
C ALA A 961 -3.36 -3.04 -26.27
N GLU A 962 -4.33 -3.93 -26.51
CA GLU A 962 -4.20 -5.07 -27.45
C GLU A 962 -4.57 -4.65 -28.90
N ARG A 963 -3.96 -5.33 -29.88
CA ARG A 963 -4.23 -5.25 -31.35
C ARG A 963 -3.85 -3.93 -32.06
N GLY A 964 -3.74 -4.03 -33.39
CA GLY A 964 -3.30 -2.96 -34.29
C GLY A 964 -1.94 -3.26 -34.95
N SER A 965 -1.95 -3.57 -36.25
CA SER A 965 -0.75 -3.88 -37.03
C SER A 965 -0.82 -3.28 -38.43
N THR A 966 0.12 -2.38 -38.76
CA THR A 966 1.08 -2.52 -39.88
C THR A 966 1.61 -1.16 -40.34
N ARG A 967 2.94 -0.95 -40.23
CA ARG A 967 3.84 -0.54 -41.32
C ARG A 967 5.27 -0.35 -40.76
N LYS A 968 6.27 -0.60 -41.60
CA LYS A 968 7.68 -0.35 -41.31
C LYS A 968 8.18 0.71 -42.28
N GLU A 969 8.72 1.81 -41.75
CA GLU A 969 9.92 2.52 -42.20
C GLU A 969 10.04 3.84 -41.41
N GLY A 970 11.26 4.35 -41.22
CA GLY A 970 11.56 5.53 -40.37
C GLY A 970 12.10 5.22 -38.96
N ARG A 971 11.71 4.11 -38.32
CA ARG A 971 12.30 3.70 -37.02
C ARG A 971 13.72 3.16 -37.17
N ARG A 972 14.75 4.01 -36.98
CA ARG A 972 16.12 3.57 -36.66
C ARG A 972 16.68 4.22 -35.38
N ASP A 973 16.60 5.54 -35.25
CA ASP A 973 17.32 6.23 -34.16
C ASP A 973 16.60 6.15 -32.80
N PHE A 974 15.26 6.19 -32.78
CA PHE A 974 14.46 6.03 -31.54
C PHE A 974 14.38 4.59 -31.01
N ALA A 975 14.98 3.60 -31.70
CA ALA A 975 15.02 2.22 -31.20
C ALA A 975 15.91 2.06 -29.95
N GLY A 976 16.77 3.05 -29.63
CA GLY A 976 17.69 2.99 -28.49
C GLY A 976 17.06 3.17 -27.10
N PHE A 977 15.93 3.88 -26.99
CA PHE A 977 15.33 4.22 -25.68
C PHE A 977 14.64 3.04 -24.97
N ALA A 978 14.31 1.97 -25.69
CA ALA A 978 13.62 0.78 -25.13
C ALA A 978 14.58 -0.26 -24.50
N ALA A 979 15.84 0.09 -24.26
CA ALA A 979 16.89 -0.84 -23.84
C ALA A 979 17.13 -0.92 -22.31
N ALA A 980 16.22 -0.39 -21.49
CA ALA A 980 16.35 -0.43 -20.03
C ALA A 980 15.86 -1.78 -19.44
N GLY A 981 16.80 -2.55 -18.91
CA GLY A 981 16.63 -3.32 -17.66
C GLY A 981 15.54 -4.40 -17.60
N SER A 982 15.73 -5.55 -18.26
CA SER A 982 14.99 -6.78 -17.95
C SER A 982 15.83 -7.70 -17.06
N ILE A 983 15.83 -7.47 -15.75
CA ILE A 983 16.72 -8.16 -14.80
C ILE A 983 15.95 -9.16 -13.93
N GLY A 984 16.53 -10.34 -13.74
CA GLY A 984 16.23 -11.20 -12.60
C GLY A 984 17.53 -11.49 -11.87
N LEU A 985 17.52 -11.34 -10.55
CA LEU A 985 18.68 -11.63 -9.71
C LEU A 985 18.49 -12.96 -8.98
N VAL A 986 19.61 -13.53 -8.57
CA VAL A 986 19.67 -14.61 -7.59
C VAL A 986 20.69 -14.15 -6.56
N LEU A 987 20.45 -14.42 -5.29
CA LEU A 987 21.47 -14.36 -4.25
C LEU A 987 21.79 -15.79 -3.82
N VAL A 988 23.07 -16.06 -3.63
CA VAL A 988 23.61 -17.33 -3.14
C VAL A 988 24.39 -17.01 -1.88
N VAL A 989 24.23 -17.79 -0.82
CA VAL A 989 25.06 -17.67 0.37
C VAL A 989 25.73 -19.01 0.66
N VAL A 990 27.00 -18.97 1.02
CA VAL A 990 27.85 -20.15 1.25
C VAL A 990 28.30 -20.14 2.70
N GLU A 991 28.19 -21.29 3.37
CA GLU A 991 28.91 -21.55 4.61
C GLU A 991 29.98 -22.58 4.33
N ILE A 992 31.24 -22.13 4.34
CA ILE A 992 32.38 -23.05 4.33
C ILE A 992 32.52 -23.57 5.76
N ALA A 993 32.40 -24.90 5.91
CA ALA A 993 32.87 -25.58 7.10
C ALA A 993 34.41 -25.59 7.06
N ALA A 994 35.02 -24.97 8.06
CA ALA A 994 36.45 -25.10 8.36
C ALA A 994 36.70 -26.41 9.13
#